data_AF-A0A814EIW0-F1
#
_entry.id   AF-A0A814EIW0-F1
#
_cell.length_a   1.000
_cell.length_b   1.000
_cell.length_c   1.000
_cell.angle_alpha   90.00
_cell.angle_beta   90.00
_cell.angle_gamma   90.00
#
_symmetry.space_group_name_H-M   'P 1'
#
loop_
_entity.id
_entity.type
_entity.pdbx_description
1 polymer ?
#
loop_
_entity_poly.entity_id
_entity_poly.type
_entity_poly.pdbx_seq_one_letter_code
_entity_poly.pdbx_strand_id
1 'polypeptide(L)'
;MSNDNVKVKHVVTLFEEVQNRYVNKLLSINEKHLTSDERYKQKIVIYESYIKDLSLQTRLLLQSLEELEKEANQRVGLLENKLKKAHASLQHSLPSNDISKPIDNFETEKWKIIHENLDLKHDMDCLVSFINIAKRTGKWNTKQLQLKTLPLDNIIGTTDDKINHHSSSLHKEIQYGDDHMQVLQAEIQYLRKTQAELSKPISSINENEFKEKNLVLSKKTDDLRSKLAVECQKTETLKMDIRIKTTELKDLQEDLNKKKKQYEEHIHDLSTKLKTISDRHRESTTIINNDNKIKKQEIEQLTKQVEQIATERSELHRQCCVKDSIIADLQVKIHNVEQQFIINNHPVIPIELTVSKIEYEKLHQELHITRKQLDETMIEHKIVIYESYIKDLSLQTRLLLQSLEELEKEANQRVGLLENKLKKAHASLQHSLPSSDISKPIDNFETEKWKIIHENLDLKHDMDCLVSFINIAKRTGKWNTKQLQLKTLPLDNIIGTTNDKINHHSSSLHKEIQYRDEHMQVLQAEIQYLRKTQAELSKPTSSINENEFKEKNLVLSKKTDDLRSKLAEECQKTETLKMDIRIKTTELKDLQEDLNRKKKQYEEHIHDLSTKLKTISDRHRESTTIINNDNKIKKQEIEQLTKQVEQIVNERSELHRQCCVKDTIIADLQVKIHNVEQQSIINNHPVAPIELTVSRIEYEKLNQELYLTRKQLDETMIEVNRC
;
A
#
# COMPACT_ATOMS: atom_id res chain seq x y z
N MET A 1 21.94 10.37 -20.24
CA MET A 1 22.69 10.65 -19.00
C MET A 1 22.56 12.13 -18.77
N SER A 2 21.79 12.53 -17.75
CA SER A 2 21.14 13.84 -17.70
C SER A 2 22.07 14.96 -17.22
N ASN A 3 21.71 16.16 -17.64
CA ASN A 3 22.30 17.46 -17.31
C ASN A 3 22.26 17.81 -15.80
N ASP A 4 21.67 16.96 -14.95
CA ASP A 4 21.36 17.28 -13.55
C ASP A 4 22.56 17.07 -12.61
N ASN A 5 23.38 16.05 -12.88
CA ASN A 5 24.61 15.75 -12.13
C ASN A 5 25.68 16.88 -12.21
N VAL A 6 25.49 17.84 -13.13
CA VAL A 6 26.35 19.01 -13.31
C VAL A 6 26.00 20.11 -12.30
N LYS A 7 24.73 20.20 -11.85
CA LYS A 7 24.26 21.29 -11.00
C LYS A 7 24.74 21.16 -9.56
N VAL A 8 24.65 19.97 -8.96
CA VAL A 8 25.08 19.79 -7.56
C VAL A 8 26.60 19.92 -7.43
N LYS A 9 27.37 19.39 -8.38
CA LYS A 9 28.82 19.62 -8.45
C LYS A 9 29.17 21.10 -8.53
N HIS A 10 28.44 21.88 -9.33
CA HIS A 10 28.69 23.32 -9.45
C HIS A 10 28.44 24.07 -8.13
N VAL A 11 27.40 23.67 -7.38
CA VAL A 11 27.10 24.23 -6.06
C VAL A 11 28.21 23.91 -5.05
N VAL A 12 28.74 22.68 -5.07
CA VAL A 12 29.88 22.28 -4.22
C VAL A 12 31.12 23.13 -4.54
N THR A 13 31.45 23.31 -5.82
CA THR A 13 32.60 24.13 -6.24
C THR A 13 32.46 25.59 -5.79
N LEU A 14 31.27 26.19 -5.96
CA LEU A 14 31.00 27.56 -5.49
C LEU A 14 31.18 27.69 -3.97
N PHE A 15 30.83 26.65 -3.21
CA PHE A 15 31.00 26.63 -1.76
C PHE A 15 32.49 26.65 -1.35
N GLU A 16 33.28 25.79 -2.00
CA GLU A 16 34.73 25.75 -1.80
C GLU A 16 35.40 27.08 -2.18
N GLU A 17 34.96 27.73 -3.26
CA GLU A 17 35.44 29.05 -3.68
C GLU A 17 35.17 30.13 -2.62
N VAL A 18 33.97 30.15 -2.05
CA VAL A 18 33.62 31.11 -0.98
C VAL A 18 34.47 30.86 0.27
N GLN A 19 34.60 29.60 0.69
CA GLN A 19 35.44 29.22 1.83
C GLN A 19 36.90 29.65 1.60
N ASN A 20 37.46 29.36 0.43
CA ASN A 20 38.82 29.75 0.07
C ASN A 20 39.00 31.28 0.06
N ARG A 21 37.99 32.04 -0.36
CA ARG A 21 38.02 33.51 -0.30
C ARG A 21 38.21 34.03 1.13
N TYR A 22 37.52 33.43 2.10
CA TYR A 22 37.62 33.82 3.51
C TYR A 22 38.93 33.38 4.14
N VAL A 23 39.38 32.15 3.86
CA VAL A 23 40.69 31.65 4.30
C VAL A 23 41.81 32.56 3.78
N ASN A 24 41.77 32.93 2.50
CA ASN A 24 42.77 33.82 1.90
C ASN A 24 42.76 35.22 2.52
N LYS A 25 41.57 35.77 2.84
CA LYS A 25 41.51 37.06 3.54
C LYS A 25 42.09 36.96 4.96
N LEU A 26 41.85 35.88 5.70
CA LEU A 26 42.43 35.65 7.03
C LEU A 26 43.96 35.50 6.97
N LEU A 27 44.48 34.77 5.98
CA LEU A 27 45.92 34.66 5.73
C LEU A 27 46.52 36.04 5.44
N SER A 28 45.88 36.85 4.59
CA SER A 28 46.34 38.19 4.25
C SER A 28 46.41 39.15 5.46
N ILE A 29 45.57 38.95 6.49
CA ILE A 29 45.65 39.73 7.73
C ILE A 29 46.88 39.35 8.54
N ASN A 30 47.24 38.06 8.57
CA ASN A 30 48.41 37.60 9.30
C ASN A 30 49.74 38.07 8.67
N GLU A 31 49.74 38.30 7.35
CA GLU A 31 50.90 38.78 6.59
C GLU A 31 51.12 40.31 6.69
N LYS A 32 50.08 41.08 7.05
CA LYS A 32 50.21 42.54 7.20
C LYS A 32 50.90 42.89 8.52
N HIS A 33 51.75 43.93 8.48
CA HIS A 33 52.37 44.54 9.67
C HIS A 33 51.36 45.38 10.46
N LEU A 34 50.34 44.74 11.02
CA LEU A 34 49.35 45.33 11.93
C LEU A 34 49.75 45.07 13.38
N THR A 35 49.35 45.97 14.28
CA THR A 35 49.42 45.72 15.72
C THR A 35 48.52 44.52 16.10
N SER A 36 48.79 43.88 17.26
CA SER A 36 48.02 42.71 17.70
C SER A 36 46.52 43.00 17.78
N ASP A 37 46.15 44.12 18.39
CA ASP A 37 44.76 44.56 18.55
C ASP A 37 44.06 44.84 17.20
N GLU A 38 44.72 45.55 16.29
CA GLU A 38 44.17 45.80 14.94
C GLU A 38 44.00 44.50 14.15
N ARG A 39 44.95 43.56 14.28
CA ARG A 39 44.88 42.25 13.64
C ARG A 39 43.67 41.48 14.14
N TYR A 40 43.44 41.47 15.45
CA TYR A 40 42.32 40.78 16.05
C TYR A 40 40.97 41.42 15.70
N LYS A 41 40.86 42.76 15.74
CA LYS A 41 39.67 43.48 15.31
C LYS A 41 39.32 43.18 13.85
N GLN A 42 40.32 43.15 12.96
CA GLN A 42 40.08 42.78 11.55
C GLN A 42 39.68 41.30 11.42
N LYS A 43 40.27 40.38 12.18
CA LYS A 43 39.84 38.96 12.20
C LYS A 43 38.38 38.81 12.62
N ILE A 44 37.95 39.51 13.67
CA ILE A 44 36.54 39.50 14.13
C ILE A 44 35.62 39.96 13.00
N VAL A 45 35.93 41.06 12.32
CA VAL A 45 35.10 41.57 11.19
C VAL A 45 35.01 40.54 10.05
N ILE A 46 36.13 39.88 9.72
CA ILE A 46 36.11 38.82 8.71
C ILE A 46 35.27 37.63 9.16
N TYR A 47 35.42 37.19 10.41
CA TYR A 47 34.67 36.07 10.95
C TYR A 47 33.16 36.37 11.02
N GLU A 48 32.75 37.56 11.43
CA GLU A 48 31.33 37.97 11.43
C GLU A 48 30.75 37.94 10.00
N SER A 49 31.50 38.42 9.01
CA SER A 49 31.11 38.33 7.60
C SER A 49 31.03 36.87 7.12
N TYR A 50 31.99 36.02 7.52
CA TYR A 50 32.02 34.62 7.10
C TYR A 50 30.87 33.83 7.72
N ILE A 51 30.60 34.02 9.01
CA ILE A 51 29.45 33.44 9.73
C ILE A 51 28.14 33.82 9.04
N LYS A 52 27.99 35.10 8.68
CA LYS A 52 26.77 35.59 8.01
C LYS A 52 26.55 34.92 6.65
N ASP A 53 27.61 34.79 5.85
CA ASP A 53 27.55 34.14 4.55
C ASP A 53 27.29 32.63 4.68
N LEU A 54 27.98 31.95 5.60
CA LEU A 54 27.75 30.52 5.89
C LEU A 54 26.30 30.29 6.33
N SER A 55 25.80 31.09 7.26
CA SER A 55 24.42 30.98 7.76
C SER A 55 23.39 31.18 6.64
N LEU A 56 23.66 32.11 5.71
CA LEU A 56 22.81 32.32 4.53
C LEU A 56 22.87 31.12 3.58
N GLN A 57 24.07 30.58 3.32
CA GLN A 57 24.25 29.40 2.47
C GLN A 57 23.56 28.16 3.07
N THR A 58 23.71 27.90 4.36
CA THR A 58 23.03 26.82 5.07
C THR A 58 21.51 26.94 4.89
N ARG A 59 20.96 28.15 5.02
CA ARG A 59 19.52 28.40 4.83
C ARG A 59 19.06 28.14 3.39
N LEU A 60 19.82 28.60 2.39
CA LEU A 60 19.50 28.38 0.98
C LEU A 60 19.60 26.90 0.59
N LEU A 61 20.56 26.17 1.15
CA LEU A 61 20.71 24.72 0.93
C LEU A 61 19.57 23.93 1.55
N LEU A 62 19.13 24.28 2.77
CA LEU A 62 17.94 23.69 3.39
C LEU A 62 16.70 23.92 2.53
N GLN A 63 16.48 25.15 2.06
CA GLN A 63 15.36 25.45 1.17
C GLN A 63 15.44 24.65 -0.15
N SER A 64 16.63 24.55 -0.74
CA SER A 64 16.84 23.77 -1.98
C SER A 64 16.59 22.27 -1.77
N LEU A 65 16.98 21.73 -0.61
CA LEU A 65 16.68 20.34 -0.22
C LEU A 65 15.18 20.09 -0.12
N GLU A 66 14.44 20.98 0.56
CA GLU A 66 12.99 20.88 0.70
C GLU A 66 12.28 20.96 -0.67
N GLU A 67 12.73 21.85 -1.55
CA GLU A 67 12.20 21.99 -2.91
C GLU A 67 12.49 20.74 -3.77
N LEU A 68 13.70 20.17 -3.68
CA LEU A 68 14.08 18.95 -4.39
C LEU A 68 13.32 17.72 -3.88
N GLU A 69 13.14 17.58 -2.56
CA GLU A 69 12.34 16.51 -1.97
C GLU A 69 10.89 16.59 -2.47
N LYS A 70 10.31 17.79 -2.47
CA LYS A 70 8.96 18.03 -2.98
C LYS A 70 8.85 17.70 -4.48
N GLU A 71 9.82 18.13 -5.30
CA GLU A 71 9.82 17.82 -6.74
C GLU A 71 10.01 16.32 -7.00
N ALA A 72 10.93 15.66 -6.29
CA ALA A 72 11.15 14.23 -6.41
C ALA A 72 9.88 13.44 -6.05
N ASN A 73 9.22 13.79 -4.95
CA ASN A 73 7.96 13.18 -4.53
C ASN A 73 6.84 13.42 -5.54
N GLN A 74 6.75 14.62 -6.14
CA GLN A 74 5.79 14.91 -7.21
C GLN A 74 6.07 14.07 -8.48
N ARG A 75 7.33 13.98 -8.91
CA ARG A 75 7.73 13.19 -10.09
C ARG A 75 7.46 11.69 -9.86
N VAL A 76 7.82 11.17 -8.69
CA VAL A 76 7.51 9.77 -8.30
C VAL A 76 6.01 9.56 -8.30
N GLY A 77 5.22 10.44 -7.66
CA GLY A 77 3.77 10.35 -7.65
C GLY A 77 3.14 10.36 -9.06
N LEU A 78 3.66 11.21 -9.97
CA LEU A 78 3.22 11.23 -11.37
C LEU A 78 3.55 9.92 -12.11
N LEU A 79 4.76 9.38 -11.91
CA LEU A 79 5.18 8.11 -12.51
C LEU A 79 4.41 6.92 -11.94
N GLU A 80 4.17 6.89 -10.63
CA GLU A 80 3.33 5.87 -9.98
C GLU A 80 1.89 5.94 -10.49
N ASN A 81 1.33 7.14 -10.65
CA ASN A 81 0.00 7.32 -11.21
C ASN A 81 -0.06 6.87 -12.68
N LYS A 82 0.98 7.19 -13.49
CA LYS A 82 1.09 6.68 -14.86
C LYS A 82 1.21 5.16 -14.91
N LEU A 83 2.01 4.57 -14.00
CA LEU A 83 2.18 3.12 -13.90
C LEU A 83 0.88 2.44 -13.46
N LYS A 84 0.16 3.00 -12.47
CA LYS A 84 -1.17 2.54 -12.04
C LYS A 84 -2.16 2.59 -13.20
N LYS A 85 -2.19 3.69 -13.96
CA LYS A 85 -3.02 3.81 -15.17
C LYS A 85 -2.64 2.77 -16.22
N ALA A 86 -1.36 2.60 -16.53
CA ALA A 86 -0.90 1.58 -17.48
C ALA A 86 -1.24 0.16 -17.02
N HIS A 87 -1.14 -0.12 -15.72
CA HIS A 87 -1.50 -1.39 -15.13
C HIS A 87 -3.02 -1.62 -15.13
N ALA A 88 -3.81 -0.60 -14.85
CA ALA A 88 -5.27 -0.64 -14.98
C ALA A 88 -5.65 -0.87 -16.46
N SER A 89 -5.03 -0.17 -17.41
CA SER A 89 -5.21 -0.42 -18.84
C SER A 89 -4.83 -1.84 -19.23
N LEU A 90 -3.73 -2.40 -18.70
CA LEU A 90 -3.35 -3.81 -18.87
C LEU A 90 -4.39 -4.78 -18.28
N GLN A 91 -4.93 -4.48 -17.10
CA GLN A 91 -5.98 -5.26 -16.46
C GLN A 91 -7.31 -5.20 -17.21
N HIS A 92 -7.64 -4.05 -17.82
CA HIS A 92 -8.84 -3.91 -18.65
C HIS A 92 -8.63 -4.46 -20.08
N SER A 93 -7.40 -4.53 -20.60
CA SER A 93 -7.08 -5.09 -21.93
C SER A 93 -6.81 -6.60 -21.92
N LEU A 94 -6.55 -7.19 -20.76
CA LEU A 94 -6.56 -8.64 -20.55
C LEU A 94 -7.97 -9.03 -20.05
N PRO A 95 -8.77 -9.79 -20.81
CA PRO A 95 -10.16 -10.10 -20.47
C PRO A 95 -10.23 -11.18 -19.38
N SER A 96 -9.74 -10.89 -18.17
CA SER A 96 -9.68 -11.90 -17.11
C SER A 96 -10.04 -11.45 -15.70
N ASN A 97 -10.46 -10.19 -15.46
CA ASN A 97 -10.93 -9.81 -14.11
C ASN A 97 -12.12 -8.84 -14.03
N ASP A 98 -12.65 -8.35 -15.14
CA ASP A 98 -13.90 -7.56 -15.15
C ASP A 98 -15.13 -8.38 -15.58
N ILE A 99 -15.06 -9.70 -15.42
CA ILE A 99 -16.23 -10.56 -15.62
C ILE A 99 -16.88 -10.95 -14.29
N SER A 100 -16.21 -10.87 -13.13
CA SER A 100 -16.83 -11.33 -11.87
C SER A 100 -17.92 -10.41 -11.32
N LYS A 101 -17.76 -9.08 -11.40
CA LYS A 101 -18.81 -8.15 -10.94
C LYS A 101 -20.01 -8.05 -11.89
N PRO A 102 -19.82 -8.01 -13.22
CA PRO A 102 -20.92 -8.14 -14.14
C PRO A 102 -21.49 -9.55 -14.14
N ILE A 103 -20.73 -10.65 -13.97
CA ILE A 103 -21.30 -12.01 -13.87
C ILE A 103 -22.10 -12.15 -12.60
N ASP A 104 -21.62 -11.73 -11.43
CA ASP A 104 -22.43 -11.86 -10.22
C ASP A 104 -23.71 -11.02 -10.37
N ASN A 105 -23.63 -9.80 -10.92
CA ASN A 105 -24.84 -9.04 -11.25
C ASN A 105 -25.68 -9.69 -12.36
N PHE A 106 -25.11 -10.20 -13.44
CA PHE A 106 -25.81 -10.81 -14.58
C PHE A 106 -26.37 -12.16 -14.21
N GLU A 107 -25.77 -12.90 -13.30
CA GLU A 107 -26.20 -14.20 -12.82
C GLU A 107 -27.31 -13.98 -11.79
N THR A 108 -27.19 -12.98 -10.93
CA THR A 108 -28.30 -12.53 -10.06
C THR A 108 -29.47 -11.98 -10.88
N GLU A 109 -29.22 -11.14 -11.88
CA GLU A 109 -30.22 -10.58 -12.80
C GLU A 109 -30.82 -11.68 -13.68
N LYS A 110 -30.02 -12.64 -14.17
CA LYS A 110 -30.46 -13.80 -14.94
C LYS A 110 -31.33 -14.71 -14.08
N TRP A 111 -30.97 -14.98 -12.83
CA TRP A 111 -31.82 -15.75 -11.91
C TRP A 111 -33.12 -15.02 -11.59
N LYS A 112 -33.06 -13.69 -11.42
CA LYS A 112 -34.23 -12.85 -11.21
C LYS A 112 -35.16 -12.85 -12.44
N ILE A 113 -34.60 -12.68 -13.64
CA ILE A 113 -35.31 -12.74 -14.92
C ILE A 113 -35.85 -14.15 -15.21
N ILE A 114 -35.12 -15.22 -14.85
CA ILE A 114 -35.58 -16.60 -14.99
C ILE A 114 -36.76 -16.85 -14.05
N HIS A 115 -36.70 -16.39 -12.81
CA HIS A 115 -37.80 -16.51 -11.86
C HIS A 115 -39.02 -15.69 -12.29
N GLU A 116 -38.82 -14.42 -12.68
CA GLU A 116 -39.89 -13.58 -13.22
C GLU A 116 -40.50 -14.17 -14.49
N ASN A 117 -39.71 -14.80 -15.37
CA ASN A 117 -40.24 -15.49 -16.55
C ASN A 117 -40.99 -16.78 -16.21
N LEU A 118 -40.57 -17.53 -15.19
CA LEU A 118 -41.28 -18.72 -14.72
C LEU A 118 -42.63 -18.34 -14.10
N ASP A 119 -42.67 -17.28 -13.32
CA ASP A 119 -43.91 -16.77 -12.72
C ASP A 119 -44.81 -16.10 -13.77
N LEU A 120 -44.25 -15.34 -14.72
CA LEU A 120 -45.00 -14.79 -15.85
C LEU A 120 -45.53 -15.90 -16.76
N LYS A 121 -44.78 -16.98 -17.00
CA LYS A 121 -45.25 -18.12 -17.80
C LYS A 121 -46.41 -18.83 -17.10
N HIS A 122 -46.31 -19.03 -15.79
CA HIS A 122 -47.40 -19.58 -14.99
C HIS A 122 -48.65 -18.69 -15.06
N ASP A 123 -48.47 -17.38 -14.89
CA ASP A 123 -49.52 -16.37 -15.00
C ASP A 123 -50.15 -16.35 -16.41
N MET A 124 -49.34 -16.53 -17.44
CA MET A 124 -49.78 -16.61 -18.85
C MET A 124 -50.58 -17.89 -19.11
N ASP A 125 -50.15 -19.04 -18.57
CA ASP A 125 -50.88 -20.30 -18.66
C ASP A 125 -52.23 -20.22 -17.92
N CYS A 126 -52.26 -19.57 -16.75
CA CYS A 126 -53.47 -19.25 -16.01
C CYS A 126 -54.41 -18.32 -16.79
N LEU A 127 -53.88 -17.29 -17.46
CA LEU A 127 -54.64 -16.38 -18.31
C LEU A 127 -55.18 -17.07 -19.57
N VAL A 128 -54.39 -17.92 -20.23
CA VAL A 128 -54.81 -18.69 -21.40
C VAL A 128 -55.89 -19.70 -21.03
N SER A 129 -55.73 -20.39 -19.90
CA SER A 129 -56.76 -21.24 -19.31
C SER A 129 -58.06 -20.45 -19.06
N PHE A 130 -57.95 -19.29 -18.40
CA PHE A 130 -59.06 -18.42 -18.10
C PHE A 130 -59.79 -17.91 -19.35
N ILE A 131 -59.05 -17.48 -20.38
CA ILE A 131 -59.61 -17.03 -21.67
C ILE A 131 -60.29 -18.20 -22.39
N ASN A 132 -59.73 -19.40 -22.35
CA ASN A 132 -60.36 -20.57 -22.96
C ASN A 132 -61.64 -20.99 -22.24
N ILE A 133 -61.67 -20.89 -20.91
CA ILE A 133 -62.87 -21.11 -20.10
C ILE A 133 -63.91 -20.02 -20.42
N ALA A 134 -63.52 -18.75 -20.48
CA ALA A 134 -64.41 -17.64 -20.81
C ALA A 134 -64.96 -17.73 -22.24
N LYS A 135 -64.15 -18.16 -23.22
CA LYS A 135 -64.58 -18.42 -24.60
C LYS A 135 -65.58 -19.58 -24.69
N ARG A 136 -65.36 -20.66 -23.93
CA ARG A 136 -66.26 -21.82 -23.90
C ARG A 136 -67.58 -21.53 -23.18
N THR A 137 -67.55 -20.70 -22.14
CA THR A 137 -68.72 -20.45 -21.27
C THR A 137 -69.43 -19.12 -21.53
N GLY A 138 -68.83 -18.21 -22.30
CA GLY A 138 -69.34 -16.88 -22.59
C GLY A 138 -69.32 -15.90 -21.40
N LYS A 139 -68.74 -16.29 -20.25
CA LYS A 139 -68.72 -15.49 -19.01
C LYS A 139 -67.31 -15.33 -18.47
N TRP A 140 -66.94 -14.11 -18.11
CA TRP A 140 -65.65 -13.80 -17.48
C TRP A 140 -65.79 -13.89 -15.95
N ASN A 141 -65.31 -14.98 -15.34
CA ASN A 141 -65.32 -15.13 -13.87
C ASN A 141 -63.92 -14.87 -13.28
N THR A 142 -63.57 -13.60 -13.11
CA THR A 142 -62.24 -13.15 -12.69
C THR A 142 -61.82 -13.62 -11.30
N LYS A 143 -62.73 -14.18 -10.49
CA LYS A 143 -62.41 -14.72 -9.15
C LYS A 143 -61.54 -15.99 -9.18
N GLN A 144 -61.41 -16.65 -10.34
CA GLN A 144 -60.59 -17.85 -10.49
C GLN A 144 -59.17 -17.56 -11.00
N LEU A 145 -58.85 -16.30 -11.31
CA LEU A 145 -57.54 -15.91 -11.80
C LEU A 145 -56.66 -15.47 -10.62
N GLN A 146 -55.76 -16.35 -10.19
CA GLN A 146 -54.70 -16.02 -9.23
C GLN A 146 -53.38 -15.89 -10.01
N LEU A 147 -52.79 -14.70 -9.98
CA LEU A 147 -51.51 -14.40 -10.62
C LEU A 147 -50.45 -14.21 -9.54
N LYS A 148 -49.26 -14.79 -9.75
CA LYS A 148 -48.18 -14.81 -8.76
C LYS A 148 -47.43 -13.49 -8.64
N THR A 149 -47.51 -12.61 -9.63
CA THR A 149 -46.59 -11.46 -9.75
C THR A 149 -46.89 -10.22 -8.87
N LEU A 150 -47.87 -10.22 -7.95
CA LEU A 150 -48.09 -9.14 -6.93
C LEU A 150 -48.92 -9.62 -5.70
N PRO A 151 -48.59 -9.31 -4.41
CA PRO A 151 -47.32 -8.93 -3.78
C PRO A 151 -46.74 -10.00 -2.81
N LEU A 152 -45.45 -9.87 -2.53
CA LEU A 152 -44.60 -10.64 -1.61
C LEU A 152 -45.08 -10.64 -0.15
N ASP A 153 -45.04 -11.82 0.50
CA ASP A 153 -44.50 -11.99 1.84
C ASP A 153 -44.05 -13.45 2.07
N ASN A 154 -42.83 -13.60 2.59
CA ASN A 154 -42.16 -14.82 3.07
C ASN A 154 -41.60 -15.81 2.03
N ILE A 155 -40.30 -16.12 2.13
CA ILE A 155 -39.80 -17.33 2.81
C ILE A 155 -38.25 -17.34 2.75
N ILE A 156 -37.65 -17.21 3.93
CA ILE A 156 -36.28 -17.58 4.27
C ILE A 156 -36.25 -19.12 4.45
N GLY A 157 -35.16 -19.79 4.04
CA GLY A 157 -34.93 -21.18 4.41
C GLY A 157 -33.60 -21.75 3.94
N THR A 158 -32.67 -21.84 4.88
CA THR A 158 -31.36 -22.52 4.85
C THR A 158 -31.47 -24.02 4.61
N THR A 159 -30.47 -24.63 3.96
CA THR A 159 -30.05 -26.01 4.29
C THR A 159 -28.58 -26.25 3.93
N ASP A 160 -27.76 -26.29 4.99
CA ASP A 160 -26.59 -27.17 5.09
C ASP A 160 -27.05 -28.63 5.31
N ASP A 161 -26.11 -29.55 5.12
CA ASP A 161 -26.16 -31.01 5.33
C ASP A 161 -26.64 -31.89 4.16
N LYS A 162 -25.66 -32.40 3.40
CA LYS A 162 -25.39 -33.86 3.22
C LYS A 162 -24.32 -34.10 2.14
N ILE A 163 -23.07 -34.27 2.56
CA ILE A 163 -22.05 -34.95 1.75
C ILE A 163 -21.31 -35.92 2.65
N ASN A 164 -21.77 -37.16 2.68
CA ASN A 164 -20.90 -38.31 2.96
C ASN A 164 -21.52 -39.56 2.35
N HIS A 165 -21.09 -39.88 1.14
CA HIS A 165 -21.09 -41.18 0.46
C HIS A 165 -20.95 -40.89 -1.02
N HIS A 166 -19.80 -41.17 -1.64
CA HIS A 166 -19.69 -41.64 -3.05
C HIS A 166 -18.22 -41.82 -3.50
N SER A 167 -17.39 -42.47 -2.68
CA SER A 167 -16.10 -43.03 -3.15
C SER A 167 -16.23 -44.52 -3.56
N SER A 168 -17.38 -45.16 -3.30
CA SER A 168 -17.60 -46.60 -3.54
C SER A 168 -18.10 -46.97 -4.95
N SER A 169 -18.43 -45.99 -5.82
CA SER A 169 -19.12 -46.30 -7.10
C SER A 169 -18.17 -46.60 -8.27
N LEU A 170 -17.00 -45.97 -8.34
CA LEU A 170 -16.10 -46.12 -9.51
C LEU A 170 -15.39 -47.49 -9.54
N HIS A 171 -15.07 -48.05 -8.36
CA HIS A 171 -14.56 -49.42 -8.27
C HIS A 171 -15.62 -50.46 -8.68
N LYS A 172 -16.91 -50.15 -8.54
CA LYS A 172 -17.99 -51.06 -8.93
C LYS A 172 -18.21 -51.13 -10.44
N GLU A 173 -17.94 -50.06 -11.20
CA GLU A 173 -18.07 -50.06 -12.66
C GLU A 173 -16.94 -50.80 -13.37
N ILE A 174 -15.69 -50.69 -12.88
CA ILE A 174 -14.57 -51.49 -13.40
C ILE A 174 -14.77 -52.98 -13.08
N GLN A 175 -15.22 -53.28 -11.85
CA GLN A 175 -15.61 -54.64 -11.45
C GLN A 175 -16.73 -55.20 -12.34
N TYR A 176 -17.75 -54.39 -12.65
CA TYR A 176 -18.86 -54.79 -13.51
C TYR A 176 -18.43 -55.08 -14.97
N GLY A 177 -17.50 -54.28 -15.50
CA GLY A 177 -16.89 -54.53 -16.82
C GLY A 177 -16.10 -55.84 -16.87
N ASP A 178 -15.28 -56.11 -15.85
CA ASP A 178 -14.51 -57.36 -15.74
C ASP A 178 -15.43 -58.58 -15.54
N ASP A 179 -16.47 -58.46 -14.72
CA ASP A 179 -17.46 -59.52 -14.49
C ASP A 179 -18.26 -59.82 -15.77
N HIS A 180 -18.65 -58.79 -16.54
CA HIS A 180 -19.35 -58.97 -17.81
C HIS A 180 -18.49 -59.65 -18.88
N MET A 181 -17.18 -59.34 -18.90
CA MET A 181 -16.21 -59.97 -19.79
C MET A 181 -16.04 -61.47 -19.47
N GLN A 182 -16.02 -61.83 -18.18
CA GLN A 182 -15.96 -63.23 -17.73
C GLN A 182 -17.22 -64.01 -18.11
N VAL A 183 -18.40 -63.40 -18.00
CA VAL A 183 -19.69 -64.01 -18.41
C VAL A 183 -19.70 -64.31 -19.92
N LEU A 184 -19.27 -63.36 -20.75
CA LEU A 184 -19.17 -63.56 -22.21
C LEU A 184 -18.16 -64.65 -22.60
N GLN A 185 -17.03 -64.72 -21.89
CA GLN A 185 -16.07 -65.81 -22.09
C GLN A 185 -16.64 -67.19 -21.71
N ALA A 186 -17.35 -67.27 -20.60
CA ALA A 186 -18.01 -68.51 -20.16
C ALA A 186 -19.08 -68.98 -21.16
N GLU A 187 -19.87 -68.05 -21.72
CA GLU A 187 -20.90 -68.37 -22.71
C GLU A 187 -20.31 -68.83 -24.05
N ILE A 188 -19.19 -68.24 -24.49
CA ILE A 188 -18.44 -68.72 -25.66
C ILE A 188 -17.88 -70.13 -25.43
N GLN A 189 -17.37 -70.43 -24.22
CA GLN A 189 -16.91 -71.78 -23.89
C GLN A 189 -18.05 -72.80 -23.88
N TYR A 190 -19.22 -72.43 -23.32
CA TYR A 190 -20.41 -73.26 -23.34
C TYR A 190 -20.84 -73.59 -24.77
N LEU A 191 -20.95 -72.59 -25.65
CA LEU A 191 -21.35 -72.79 -27.05
C LEU A 191 -20.36 -73.67 -27.83
N ARG A 192 -19.05 -73.54 -27.59
CA ARG A 192 -18.03 -74.44 -28.16
C ARG A 192 -18.22 -75.88 -27.70
N LYS A 193 -18.58 -76.09 -26.43
CA LYS A 193 -18.86 -77.42 -25.87
C LYS A 193 -20.12 -78.02 -26.50
N THR A 194 -21.20 -77.24 -26.64
CA THR A 194 -22.43 -77.69 -27.31
C THR A 194 -22.20 -78.00 -28.79
N GLN A 195 -21.37 -77.21 -29.46
CA GLN A 195 -20.99 -77.45 -30.86
C GLN A 195 -20.18 -78.75 -30.98
N ALA A 196 -19.25 -79.03 -30.08
CA ALA A 196 -18.48 -80.27 -30.03
C ALA A 196 -19.35 -81.50 -29.71
N GLU A 197 -20.37 -81.36 -28.87
CA GLU A 197 -21.35 -82.42 -28.57
C GLU A 197 -22.26 -82.72 -29.76
N LEU A 198 -22.70 -81.70 -30.48
CA LEU A 198 -23.45 -81.85 -31.73
C LEU A 198 -22.59 -82.47 -32.84
N SER A 199 -21.28 -82.24 -32.84
CA SER A 199 -20.34 -82.80 -33.84
C SER A 199 -20.16 -84.33 -33.73
N LYS A 200 -20.73 -84.97 -32.70
CA LYS A 200 -20.73 -86.43 -32.56
C LYS A 200 -21.74 -87.05 -33.53
N PRO A 201 -21.38 -88.12 -34.27
CA PRO A 201 -22.25 -88.70 -35.28
C PRO A 201 -23.46 -89.37 -34.61
N ILE A 202 -24.65 -88.78 -34.78
CA ILE A 202 -25.94 -89.36 -34.36
C ILE A 202 -26.57 -89.98 -35.61
N SER A 203 -26.74 -91.30 -35.61
CA SER A 203 -27.13 -92.12 -36.77
C SER A 203 -28.59 -92.01 -37.23
N SER A 204 -29.30 -90.92 -36.91
CA SER A 204 -30.72 -90.77 -37.29
C SER A 204 -31.22 -89.34 -37.51
N ILE A 205 -30.34 -88.36 -37.75
CA ILE A 205 -30.76 -86.96 -37.95
C ILE A 205 -30.57 -86.55 -39.41
N ASN A 206 -31.61 -85.92 -39.96
CA ASN A 206 -31.65 -85.34 -41.31
C ASN A 206 -30.47 -84.37 -41.51
N GLU A 207 -29.56 -84.71 -42.42
CA GLU A 207 -28.26 -84.06 -42.62
C GLU A 207 -28.37 -82.54 -42.87
N ASN A 208 -29.49 -82.11 -43.44
CA ASN A 208 -29.77 -80.70 -43.72
C ASN A 208 -30.11 -79.91 -42.45
N GLU A 209 -30.86 -80.48 -41.52
CA GLU A 209 -31.23 -79.82 -40.26
C GLU A 209 -30.02 -79.69 -39.33
N PHE A 210 -29.11 -80.66 -39.40
CA PHE A 210 -27.84 -80.64 -38.70
C PHE A 210 -26.90 -79.54 -39.24
N LYS A 211 -26.77 -79.44 -40.57
CA LYS A 211 -25.97 -78.39 -41.22
C LYS A 211 -26.50 -76.99 -40.91
N GLU A 212 -27.83 -76.80 -40.87
CA GLU A 212 -28.44 -75.51 -40.55
C GLU A 212 -28.24 -75.12 -39.08
N LYS A 213 -28.45 -76.04 -38.12
CA LYS A 213 -28.20 -75.78 -36.70
C LYS A 213 -26.72 -75.48 -36.42
N ASN A 214 -25.81 -76.18 -37.09
CA ASN A 214 -24.36 -75.94 -36.93
C ASN A 214 -23.94 -74.60 -37.56
N LEU A 215 -24.56 -74.20 -38.69
CA LEU A 215 -24.34 -72.89 -39.29
C LEU A 215 -24.86 -71.74 -38.41
N VAL A 216 -26.02 -71.91 -37.77
CA VAL A 216 -26.58 -70.92 -36.82
C VAL A 216 -25.71 -70.79 -35.58
N LEU A 217 -25.21 -71.91 -35.02
CA LEU A 217 -24.27 -71.90 -33.90
C LEU A 217 -22.94 -71.26 -34.26
N SER A 218 -22.42 -71.52 -35.47
CA SER A 218 -21.20 -70.87 -35.97
C SER A 218 -21.39 -69.35 -36.06
N LYS A 219 -22.47 -68.88 -36.69
CA LYS A 219 -22.76 -67.44 -36.80
C LYS A 219 -22.96 -66.77 -35.44
N LYS A 220 -23.64 -67.43 -34.49
CA LYS A 220 -23.81 -66.90 -33.13
C LYS A 220 -22.48 -66.84 -32.37
N THR A 221 -21.61 -67.82 -32.58
CA THR A 221 -20.25 -67.84 -32.01
C THR A 221 -19.39 -66.71 -32.58
N ASP A 222 -19.49 -66.45 -33.89
CA ASP A 222 -18.75 -65.37 -34.55
C ASP A 222 -19.26 -63.98 -34.14
N ASP A 223 -20.58 -63.80 -33.98
CA ASP A 223 -21.19 -62.56 -33.46
C ASP A 223 -20.76 -62.28 -32.01
N LEU A 224 -20.75 -63.30 -31.15
CA LEU A 224 -20.26 -63.15 -29.77
C LEU A 224 -18.76 -62.86 -29.71
N ARG A 225 -17.95 -63.45 -30.60
CA ARG A 225 -16.52 -63.11 -30.72
C ARG A 225 -16.32 -61.67 -31.20
N SER A 226 -17.14 -61.20 -32.14
CA SER A 226 -17.09 -59.82 -32.62
C SER A 226 -17.45 -58.84 -31.49
N LYS A 227 -18.52 -59.11 -30.73
CA LYS A 227 -18.90 -58.32 -29.55
C LYS A 227 -17.82 -58.31 -28.47
N LEU A 228 -17.24 -59.47 -28.16
CA LEU A 228 -16.14 -59.57 -27.20
C LEU A 228 -14.91 -58.79 -27.68
N ALA A 229 -14.57 -58.84 -28.98
CA ALA A 229 -13.45 -58.09 -29.54
C ALA A 229 -13.65 -56.58 -29.42
N VAL A 230 -14.87 -56.09 -29.71
CA VAL A 230 -15.23 -54.67 -29.56
C VAL A 230 -15.17 -54.24 -28.09
N GLU A 231 -15.65 -55.05 -27.15
CA GLU A 231 -15.64 -54.70 -25.73
C GLU A 231 -14.24 -54.75 -25.11
N CYS A 232 -13.40 -55.70 -25.55
CA CYS A 232 -11.96 -55.72 -25.24
C CYS A 232 -11.26 -54.46 -25.76
N GLN A 233 -11.58 -54.02 -26.98
CA GLN A 233 -11.01 -52.80 -27.56
C GLN A 233 -11.42 -51.54 -26.78
N LYS A 234 -12.70 -51.43 -26.36
CA LYS A 234 -13.16 -50.32 -25.50
C LYS A 234 -12.48 -50.32 -24.15
N THR A 235 -12.35 -51.50 -23.54
CA THR A 235 -11.67 -51.66 -22.25
C THR A 235 -10.20 -51.24 -22.33
N GLU A 236 -9.48 -51.62 -23.40
CA GLU A 236 -8.10 -51.18 -23.60
C GLU A 236 -7.98 -49.67 -23.90
N THR A 237 -8.95 -49.09 -24.62
CA THR A 237 -8.99 -47.63 -24.85
C THR A 237 -9.19 -46.88 -23.52
N LEU A 238 -10.14 -47.31 -22.69
CA LEU A 238 -10.36 -46.74 -21.35
C LEU A 238 -9.14 -46.89 -20.44
N LYS A 239 -8.46 -48.05 -20.46
CA LYS A 239 -7.21 -48.25 -19.73
C LYS A 239 -6.10 -47.31 -20.21
N MET A 240 -6.01 -47.06 -21.52
CA MET A 240 -5.06 -46.12 -22.12
C MET A 240 -5.35 -44.70 -21.62
N ASP A 241 -6.61 -44.26 -21.67
CA ASP A 241 -7.02 -42.92 -21.22
C ASP A 241 -6.77 -42.71 -19.71
N ILE A 242 -7.06 -43.72 -18.88
CA ILE A 242 -6.74 -43.70 -17.45
C ILE A 242 -5.22 -43.56 -17.25
N ARG A 243 -4.39 -44.27 -18.02
CA ARG A 243 -2.92 -44.15 -17.93
C ARG A 243 -2.45 -42.74 -18.34
N ILE A 244 -3.01 -42.17 -19.40
CA ILE A 244 -2.69 -40.81 -19.84
C ILE A 244 -3.04 -39.80 -18.75
N LYS A 245 -4.28 -39.84 -18.24
CA LYS A 245 -4.76 -38.94 -17.16
C LYS A 245 -3.97 -39.09 -15.87
N THR A 246 -3.60 -40.31 -15.51
CA THR A 246 -2.73 -40.58 -14.34
C THR A 246 -1.34 -39.96 -14.52
N THR A 247 -0.82 -39.94 -15.74
CA THR A 247 0.48 -39.32 -16.07
C THR A 247 0.37 -37.80 -16.02
N GLU A 248 -0.67 -37.22 -16.63
CA GLU A 248 -0.96 -35.77 -16.55
C GLU A 248 -1.10 -35.28 -15.09
N LEU A 249 -1.78 -36.05 -14.23
CA LEU A 249 -1.91 -35.71 -12.81
C LEU A 249 -0.57 -35.77 -12.07
N LYS A 250 0.31 -36.72 -12.40
CA LYS A 250 1.66 -36.79 -11.83
C LYS A 250 2.51 -35.58 -12.25
N ASP A 251 2.43 -35.18 -13.52
CA ASP A 251 3.17 -34.02 -14.04
C ASP A 251 2.67 -32.72 -13.37
N LEU A 252 1.35 -32.55 -13.25
CA LEU A 252 0.75 -31.41 -12.54
C LEU A 252 1.13 -31.39 -11.05
N GLN A 253 1.19 -32.56 -10.39
CA GLN A 253 1.63 -32.66 -9.00
C GLN A 253 3.11 -32.31 -8.85
N GLU A 254 3.96 -32.70 -9.81
CA GLU A 254 5.37 -32.34 -9.83
C GLU A 254 5.57 -30.83 -10.03
N ASP A 255 4.80 -30.21 -10.94
CA ASP A 255 4.82 -28.76 -11.16
C ASP A 255 4.31 -27.98 -9.95
N LEU A 256 3.27 -28.47 -9.27
CA LEU A 256 2.79 -27.89 -8.01
C LEU A 256 3.88 -27.95 -6.93
N ASN A 257 4.57 -29.08 -6.80
CA ASN A 257 5.68 -29.25 -5.86
C ASN A 257 6.88 -28.34 -6.20
N LYS A 258 7.22 -28.18 -7.49
CA LYS A 258 8.25 -27.23 -7.95
C LYS A 258 7.88 -25.79 -7.58
N LYS A 259 6.65 -25.36 -7.84
CA LYS A 259 6.17 -24.02 -7.44
C LYS A 259 6.18 -23.84 -5.92
N LYS A 260 5.75 -24.85 -5.16
CA LYS A 260 5.79 -24.81 -3.69
C LYS A 260 7.22 -24.58 -3.18
N LYS A 261 8.19 -25.34 -3.71
CA LYS A 261 9.61 -25.17 -3.37
C LYS A 261 10.14 -23.78 -3.71
N GLN A 262 9.78 -23.23 -4.88
CA GLN A 262 10.15 -21.86 -5.27
C GLN A 262 9.59 -20.81 -4.30
N TYR A 263 8.34 -20.97 -3.84
CA TYR A 263 7.76 -20.07 -2.84
C TYR A 263 8.45 -20.19 -1.48
N GLU A 264 8.79 -21.40 -1.04
CA GLU A 264 9.55 -21.62 0.20
C GLU A 264 10.95 -20.97 0.14
N GLU A 265 11.66 -21.09 -0.98
CA GLU A 265 12.94 -20.42 -1.22
C GLU A 265 12.80 -18.89 -1.21
N HIS A 266 11.75 -18.34 -1.84
CA HIS A 266 11.50 -16.90 -1.85
C HIS A 266 11.12 -16.35 -0.46
N ILE A 267 10.33 -17.11 0.32
CA ILE A 267 10.02 -16.76 1.72
C ILE A 267 11.28 -16.77 2.57
N HIS A 268 12.16 -17.75 2.36
CA HIS A 268 13.45 -17.82 3.06
C HIS A 268 14.35 -16.62 2.74
N ASP A 269 14.49 -16.23 1.46
CA ASP A 269 15.24 -15.05 1.03
C ASP A 269 14.67 -13.73 1.58
N LEU A 270 13.34 -13.59 1.64
CA LEU A 270 12.72 -12.43 2.29
C LEU A 270 13.00 -12.41 3.80
N SER A 271 12.95 -13.57 4.46
CA SER A 271 13.24 -13.68 5.90
C SER A 271 14.70 -13.34 6.22
N THR A 272 15.67 -13.75 5.38
CA THR A 272 17.08 -13.39 5.57
C THR A 272 17.31 -11.90 5.33
N LYS A 273 16.72 -11.31 4.29
CA LYS A 273 16.77 -9.85 4.05
C LYS A 273 16.19 -9.05 5.22
N LEU A 274 15.04 -9.48 5.77
CA LEU A 274 14.42 -8.80 6.91
C LEU A 274 15.32 -8.87 8.16
N LYS A 275 15.98 -10.01 8.37
CA LYS A 275 16.97 -10.18 9.45
C LYS A 275 18.16 -9.24 9.26
N THR A 276 18.72 -9.14 8.05
CA THR A 276 19.82 -8.21 7.76
C THR A 276 19.43 -6.75 7.97
N ILE A 277 18.20 -6.36 7.62
CA ILE A 277 17.69 -5.00 7.90
C ILE A 277 17.58 -4.76 9.41
N SER A 278 17.05 -5.72 10.16
CA SER A 278 16.95 -5.64 11.62
C SER A 278 18.33 -5.51 12.28
N ASP A 279 19.32 -6.27 11.80
CA ASP A 279 20.69 -6.23 12.33
C ASP A 279 21.36 -4.86 12.04
N ARG A 280 21.22 -4.32 10.82
CA ARG A 280 21.70 -2.96 10.48
C ARG A 280 21.02 -1.87 11.29
N HIS A 281 19.72 -2.00 11.56
CA HIS A 281 19.01 -1.05 12.40
C HIS A 281 19.55 -1.06 13.84
N ARG A 282 19.83 -2.26 14.37
CA ARG A 282 20.45 -2.41 15.69
C ARG A 282 21.84 -1.76 15.73
N GLU A 283 22.67 -2.01 14.72
CA GLU A 283 24.00 -1.40 14.57
C GLU A 283 23.93 0.13 14.52
N SER A 284 23.03 0.68 13.69
CA SER A 284 22.80 2.14 13.58
C SER A 284 22.39 2.76 14.92
N THR A 285 21.55 2.05 15.69
CA THR A 285 21.11 2.52 17.02
C THR A 285 22.28 2.58 18.00
N THR A 286 23.18 1.59 17.97
CA THR A 286 24.43 1.62 18.78
C THR A 286 25.36 2.75 18.38
N ILE A 287 25.52 3.04 17.09
CA ILE A 287 26.34 4.16 16.60
C ILE A 287 25.77 5.49 17.11
N ILE A 288 24.46 5.71 16.97
CA ILE A 288 23.78 6.92 17.45
C ILE A 288 23.97 7.10 18.97
N ASN A 289 23.86 6.03 19.75
CA ASN A 289 24.06 6.09 21.20
C ASN A 289 25.51 6.43 21.59
N ASN A 290 26.49 5.90 20.84
CA ASN A 290 27.90 6.23 21.07
C ASN A 290 28.20 7.68 20.70
N ASP A 291 27.70 8.17 19.56
CA ASP A 291 27.87 9.57 19.15
C ASP A 291 27.25 10.54 20.17
N ASN A 292 26.06 10.22 20.68
CA ASN A 292 25.42 11.01 21.74
C ASN A 292 26.25 11.04 23.03
N LYS A 293 26.92 9.92 23.36
CA LYS A 293 27.82 9.85 24.53
C LYS A 293 29.07 10.71 24.33
N ILE A 294 29.68 10.68 23.14
CA ILE A 294 30.85 11.51 22.80
C ILE A 294 30.47 12.99 22.86
N LYS A 295 29.37 13.39 22.21
CA LYS A 295 28.87 14.78 22.25
C LYS A 295 28.59 15.25 23.68
N LYS A 296 28.04 14.39 24.54
CA LYS A 296 27.82 14.72 25.95
C LYS A 296 29.15 15.00 26.68
N GLN A 297 30.19 14.22 26.41
CA GLN A 297 31.53 14.43 27.00
C GLN A 297 32.19 15.72 26.48
N GLU A 298 32.06 16.01 25.19
CA GLU A 298 32.55 17.27 24.59
C GLU A 298 31.84 18.49 25.18
N ILE A 299 30.50 18.45 25.31
CA ILE A 299 29.72 19.51 25.96
C ILE A 299 30.17 19.71 27.40
N GLU A 300 30.40 18.63 28.16
CA GLU A 300 30.87 18.72 29.54
C GLU A 300 32.28 19.34 29.64
N GLN A 301 33.18 19.01 28.72
CA GLN A 301 34.52 19.62 28.65
C GLN A 301 34.44 21.11 28.29
N LEU A 302 33.65 21.48 27.28
CA LEU A 302 33.46 22.88 26.90
C LEU A 302 32.82 23.70 28.04
N THR A 303 31.87 23.12 28.77
CA THR A 303 31.24 23.76 29.92
C THR A 303 32.28 24.07 31.00
N LYS A 304 33.16 23.11 31.34
CA LYS A 304 34.25 23.33 32.30
C LYS A 304 35.24 24.41 31.85
N GLN A 305 35.55 24.48 30.56
CA GLN A 305 36.42 25.55 30.01
C GLN A 305 35.75 26.92 30.12
N VAL A 306 34.45 27.02 29.83
CA VAL A 306 33.69 28.28 29.97
C VAL A 306 33.63 28.73 31.44
N GLU A 307 33.42 27.81 32.38
CA GLU A 307 33.45 28.09 33.82
C GLU A 307 34.82 28.61 34.29
N GLN A 308 35.90 28.01 33.80
CA GLN A 308 37.27 28.45 34.09
C GLN A 308 37.54 29.87 33.57
N ILE A 309 37.16 30.14 32.31
CA ILE A 309 37.32 31.46 31.71
C ILE A 309 36.49 32.51 32.47
N ALA A 310 35.27 32.15 32.90
CA ALA A 310 34.41 33.04 33.67
C ALA A 310 35.02 33.39 35.05
N THR A 311 35.67 32.43 35.70
CA THR A 311 36.39 32.67 36.96
C THR A 311 37.63 33.54 36.77
N GLU A 312 38.46 33.27 35.75
CA GLU A 312 39.63 34.09 35.41
C GLU A 312 39.24 35.55 35.08
N ARG A 313 38.15 35.74 34.33
CA ARG A 313 37.60 37.07 34.01
C ARG A 313 37.11 37.80 35.25
N SER A 314 36.41 37.10 36.14
CA SER A 314 35.89 37.67 37.39
C SER A 314 37.03 38.15 38.29
N GLU A 315 38.12 37.38 38.36
CA GLU A 315 39.32 37.74 39.12
C GLU A 315 40.05 38.96 38.53
N LEU A 316 40.24 39.01 37.20
CA LEU A 316 40.81 40.18 36.53
C LEU A 316 39.96 41.45 36.72
N HIS A 317 38.64 41.31 36.66
CA HIS A 317 37.72 42.43 36.90
C HIS A 317 37.82 42.91 38.35
N ARG A 318 37.87 41.99 39.32
CA ARG A 318 38.09 42.31 40.74
C ARG A 318 39.40 43.06 40.96
N GLN A 319 40.48 42.62 40.32
CA GLN A 319 41.77 43.32 40.39
C GLN A 319 41.70 44.75 39.81
N CYS A 320 40.98 44.95 38.70
CA CYS A 320 40.74 46.29 38.16
C CYS A 320 39.98 47.17 39.16
N CYS A 321 38.89 46.67 39.75
CA CYS A 321 38.10 47.41 40.73
C CYS A 321 38.92 47.80 41.97
N VAL A 322 39.76 46.90 42.48
CA VAL A 322 40.66 47.19 43.61
C VAL A 322 41.65 48.30 43.23
N LYS A 323 42.28 48.22 42.04
CA LYS A 323 43.21 49.26 41.58
C LYS A 323 42.50 50.60 41.36
N ASP A 324 41.31 50.62 40.77
CA ASP A 324 40.49 51.84 40.59
C ASP A 324 40.18 52.51 41.95
N SER A 325 39.86 51.71 42.98
CA SER A 325 39.63 52.21 44.34
C SER A 325 40.88 52.87 44.93
N ILE A 326 42.05 52.22 44.80
CA ILE A 326 43.31 52.77 45.33
C ILE A 326 43.73 54.05 44.57
N ILE A 327 43.50 54.09 43.25
CA ILE A 327 43.73 55.30 42.43
C ILE A 327 42.87 56.45 42.93
N ALA A 328 41.58 56.22 43.21
CA ALA A 328 40.68 57.24 43.76
C ALA A 328 41.17 57.75 45.12
N ASP A 329 41.59 56.86 46.02
CA ASP A 329 42.13 57.25 47.35
C ASP A 329 43.41 58.09 47.22
N LEU A 330 44.31 57.73 46.30
CA LEU A 330 45.53 58.50 46.01
C LEU A 330 45.22 59.88 45.41
N GLN A 331 44.22 59.99 44.54
CA GLN A 331 43.78 61.30 44.01
C GLN A 331 43.28 62.22 45.13
N VAL A 332 42.48 61.69 46.06
CA VAL A 332 42.00 62.45 47.22
C VAL A 332 43.16 62.89 48.10
N LYS A 333 44.14 62.00 48.37
CA LYS A 333 45.35 62.35 49.15
C LYS A 333 46.18 63.44 48.46
N ILE A 334 46.45 63.30 47.16
CA ILE A 334 47.19 64.30 46.38
C ILE A 334 46.47 65.65 46.45
N HIS A 335 45.16 65.66 46.22
CA HIS A 335 44.35 66.89 46.28
C HIS A 335 44.40 67.55 47.67
N ASN A 336 44.28 66.78 48.75
CA ASN A 336 44.34 67.28 50.11
C ASN A 336 45.71 67.90 50.45
N VAL A 337 46.81 67.27 50.02
CA VAL A 337 48.16 67.78 50.25
C VAL A 337 48.42 69.04 49.39
N GLU A 338 47.91 69.09 48.15
CA GLU A 338 47.97 70.30 47.31
C GLU A 338 47.19 71.47 47.92
N GLN A 339 45.99 71.22 48.45
CA GLN A 339 45.18 72.22 49.17
C GLN A 339 45.94 72.76 50.41
N GLN A 340 46.52 71.87 51.23
CA GLN A 340 47.32 72.29 52.39
C GLN A 340 48.57 73.09 52.01
N PHE A 341 49.20 72.75 50.87
CA PHE A 341 50.35 73.49 50.36
C PHE A 341 49.98 74.92 49.92
N ILE A 342 48.85 75.06 49.21
CA ILE A 342 48.29 76.37 48.80
C ILE A 342 47.98 77.23 50.03
N ILE A 343 47.42 76.64 51.09
CA ILE A 343 47.06 77.36 52.32
C ILE A 343 48.31 77.83 53.08
N ASN A 344 49.39 77.04 53.10
CA ASN A 344 50.56 77.30 53.93
C ASN A 344 51.66 78.14 53.25
N ASN A 345 51.54 78.50 51.96
CA ASN A 345 52.49 79.37 51.22
C ASN A 345 53.97 78.99 51.37
N HIS A 346 54.28 77.70 51.54
CA HIS A 346 55.65 77.23 51.72
C HIS A 346 56.31 76.99 50.35
N PRO A 347 57.55 77.45 50.09
CA PRO A 347 58.18 77.33 48.76
C PRO A 347 58.76 75.94 48.43
N VAL A 348 58.62 74.96 49.32
CA VAL A 348 59.26 73.63 49.16
C VAL A 348 58.19 72.56 49.03
N ILE A 349 58.10 71.95 47.84
CA ILE A 349 57.17 70.86 47.55
C ILE A 349 57.38 69.72 48.58
N PRO A 350 56.35 69.29 49.32
CA PRO A 350 56.49 68.22 50.30
C PRO A 350 56.91 66.91 49.64
N ILE A 351 57.91 66.22 50.21
CA ILE A 351 58.38 64.91 49.72
C ILE A 351 57.22 63.91 49.64
N GLU A 352 56.26 63.96 50.57
CA GLU A 352 55.04 63.14 50.56
C GLU A 352 54.14 63.37 49.34
N LEU A 353 54.07 64.60 48.81
CA LEU A 353 53.32 64.88 47.58
C LEU A 353 54.00 64.24 46.38
N THR A 354 55.33 64.33 46.31
CA THR A 354 56.13 63.75 45.23
C THR A 354 56.05 62.22 45.24
N VAL A 355 56.14 61.59 46.42
CA VAL A 355 55.98 60.13 46.58
C VAL A 355 54.57 59.69 46.19
N SER A 356 53.53 60.40 46.64
CA SER A 356 52.14 60.06 46.31
C SER A 356 51.84 60.21 44.81
N LYS A 357 52.42 61.21 44.13
CA LYS A 357 52.31 61.35 42.65
C LYS A 357 53.00 60.22 41.90
N ILE A 358 54.20 59.80 42.34
CA ILE A 358 54.92 58.67 41.73
C ILE A 358 54.13 57.36 41.92
N GLU A 359 53.57 57.12 43.11
CA GLU A 359 52.72 55.95 43.34
C GLU A 359 51.44 55.97 42.50
N TYR A 360 50.79 57.14 42.39
CA TYR A 360 49.62 57.31 41.53
C TYR A 360 49.93 57.00 40.05
N GLU A 361 51.00 57.58 39.49
CA GLU A 361 51.39 57.34 38.10
C GLU A 361 51.74 55.87 37.84
N LYS A 362 52.47 55.24 38.77
CA LYS A 362 52.79 53.81 38.68
C LYS A 362 51.54 52.94 38.71
N LEU A 363 50.63 53.20 39.63
CA LEU A 363 49.39 52.43 39.77
C LEU A 363 48.45 52.66 38.57
N HIS A 364 48.40 53.88 38.04
CA HIS A 364 47.65 54.20 36.83
C HIS A 364 48.22 53.50 35.59
N GLN A 365 49.55 53.42 35.46
CA GLN A 365 50.19 52.60 34.42
C GLN A 365 49.86 51.12 34.59
N GLU A 366 49.95 50.58 35.80
CA GLU A 366 49.60 49.18 36.07
C GLU A 366 48.13 48.88 35.76
N LEU A 367 47.20 49.78 36.10
CA LEU A 367 45.79 49.63 35.78
C LEU A 367 45.52 49.70 34.27
N HIS A 368 46.20 50.60 33.56
CA HIS A 368 46.13 50.68 32.11
C HIS A 368 46.63 49.38 31.45
N ILE A 369 47.73 48.80 31.96
CA ILE A 369 48.24 47.50 31.49
C ILE A 369 47.21 46.39 31.75
N THR A 370 46.61 46.33 32.95
CA THR A 370 45.61 45.30 33.29
C THR A 370 44.34 45.41 32.47
N ARG A 371 43.82 46.64 32.23
CA ARG A 371 42.66 46.85 31.34
C ARG A 371 42.97 46.43 29.90
N LYS A 372 44.17 46.76 29.40
CA LYS A 372 44.61 46.34 28.07
C LYS A 372 44.70 44.81 27.95
N GLN A 373 45.22 44.12 28.97
CA GLN A 373 45.24 42.65 29.02
C GLN A 373 43.84 42.04 29.06
N LEU A 374 42.91 42.66 29.80
CA LEU A 374 41.51 42.22 29.84
C LEU A 374 40.82 42.37 28.48
N ASP A 375 41.04 43.48 27.78
CA ASP A 375 40.51 43.70 26.44
C ASP A 375 41.11 42.72 25.42
N GLU A 376 42.44 42.49 25.47
CA GLU A 376 43.13 41.51 24.61
C GLU A 376 42.59 40.10 24.82
N THR A 377 42.46 39.65 26.08
CA THR A 377 41.91 38.31 26.39
C THR A 377 40.44 38.17 25.98
N MET A 378 39.62 39.21 26.13
CA MET A 378 38.22 39.18 25.68
C MET A 378 38.11 39.06 24.16
N ILE A 379 38.97 39.78 23.44
CA ILE A 379 39.05 39.74 21.99
C ILE A 379 39.54 38.36 21.51
N GLU A 380 40.56 37.79 22.16
CA GLU A 380 41.05 36.43 21.88
C GLU A 380 39.97 35.37 22.08
N HIS A 381 39.22 35.43 23.20
CA HIS A 381 38.10 34.52 23.42
C HIS A 381 37.01 34.66 22.36
N LYS A 382 36.67 35.89 21.94
CA LYS A 382 35.69 36.11 20.88
C LYS A 382 36.13 35.49 19.55
N ILE A 383 37.43 35.55 19.24
CA ILE A 383 38.04 34.91 18.08
C ILE A 383 37.92 33.38 18.16
N VAL A 384 38.26 32.77 19.30
CA VAL A 384 38.15 31.32 19.51
C VAL A 384 36.71 30.83 19.33
N ILE A 385 35.74 31.56 19.90
CA ILE A 385 34.31 31.25 19.76
C ILE A 385 33.89 31.31 18.29
N TYR A 386 34.29 32.36 17.56
CA TYR A 386 33.97 32.50 16.13
C TYR A 386 34.64 31.43 15.27
N GLU A 387 35.88 31.04 15.57
CA GLU A 387 36.56 29.95 14.87
C GLU A 387 35.85 28.60 15.06
N SER A 388 35.41 28.31 16.29
CA SER A 388 34.60 27.12 16.58
C SER A 388 33.28 27.16 15.82
N TYR A 389 32.57 28.29 15.87
CA TYR A 389 31.27 28.43 15.23
C TYR A 389 31.35 28.32 13.69
N ILE A 390 32.40 28.87 13.09
CA ILE A 390 32.68 28.73 11.66
C ILE A 390 32.97 27.27 11.29
N LYS A 391 33.74 26.54 12.11
CA LYS A 391 33.99 25.11 11.89
C LYS A 391 32.67 24.32 11.91
N ASP A 392 31.82 24.57 12.89
CA ASP A 392 30.53 23.88 13.02
C ASP A 392 29.59 24.20 11.86
N LEU A 393 29.43 25.48 11.50
CA LEU A 393 28.62 25.89 10.34
C LEU A 393 29.17 25.32 9.02
N SER A 394 30.49 25.29 8.86
CA SER A 394 31.13 24.69 7.67
C SER A 394 30.87 23.18 7.60
N LEU A 395 30.93 22.48 8.74
CA LEU A 395 30.63 21.06 8.83
C LEU A 395 29.15 20.78 8.53
N GLN A 396 28.23 21.52 9.15
CA GLN A 396 26.79 21.42 8.89
C GLN A 396 26.50 21.62 7.40
N THR A 397 27.12 22.62 6.78
CA THR A 397 26.88 22.91 5.38
C THR A 397 27.45 21.83 4.45
N ARG A 398 28.60 21.25 4.79
CA ARG A 398 29.15 20.09 4.07
C ARG A 398 28.24 18.86 4.18
N LEU A 399 27.70 18.59 5.37
CA LEU A 399 26.76 17.48 5.57
C LEU A 399 25.48 17.69 4.77
N LEU A 400 24.93 18.90 4.74
CA LEU A 400 23.76 19.22 3.91
C LEU A 400 24.03 19.03 2.42
N LEU A 401 25.19 19.46 1.93
CA LEU A 401 25.61 19.21 0.54
C LEU A 401 25.67 17.71 0.23
N GLN A 402 26.25 16.91 1.13
CA GLN A 402 26.30 15.45 0.98
C GLN A 402 24.89 14.84 0.95
N SER A 403 24.00 15.24 1.85
CA SER A 403 22.60 14.78 1.86
C SER A 403 21.87 15.15 0.57
N LEU A 404 22.17 16.32 -0.01
CA LEU A 404 21.59 16.78 -1.27
C LEU A 404 22.07 15.92 -2.45
N GLU A 405 23.36 15.56 -2.49
CA GLU A 405 23.90 14.60 -3.47
C GLU A 405 23.28 13.20 -3.33
N GLU A 406 23.10 12.71 -2.11
CA GLU A 406 22.51 11.39 -1.83
C GLU A 406 21.03 11.33 -2.23
N LEU A 407 20.26 12.37 -1.89
CA LEU A 407 18.85 12.49 -2.30
C LEU A 407 18.70 12.60 -3.81
N GLU A 408 19.56 13.35 -4.49
CA GLU A 408 19.55 13.43 -5.96
C GLU A 408 19.83 12.04 -6.57
N LYS A 409 20.85 11.32 -6.07
CA LYS A 409 21.16 9.95 -6.53
C LYS A 409 19.98 9.01 -6.32
N GLU A 410 19.36 9.03 -5.13
CA GLU A 410 18.21 8.18 -4.83
C GLU A 410 17.00 8.52 -5.71
N ALA A 411 16.66 9.80 -5.86
CA ALA A 411 15.56 10.25 -6.70
C ALA A 411 15.77 9.79 -8.16
N ASN A 412 16.98 9.96 -8.69
CA ASN A 412 17.35 9.51 -10.04
C ASN A 412 17.27 7.98 -10.18
N GLN A 413 17.68 7.21 -9.16
CA GLN A 413 17.54 5.76 -9.15
C GLN A 413 16.07 5.32 -9.14
N ARG A 414 15.24 5.93 -8.29
CA ARG A 414 13.80 5.64 -8.22
C ARG A 414 13.09 5.96 -9.54
N VAL A 415 13.36 7.14 -10.12
CA VAL A 415 12.85 7.53 -11.44
C VAL A 415 13.30 6.53 -12.51
N GLY A 416 14.59 6.18 -12.56
CA GLY A 416 15.11 5.21 -13.53
C GLY A 416 14.46 3.82 -13.39
N LEU A 417 14.21 3.35 -12.17
CA LEU A 417 13.49 2.10 -11.92
C LEU A 417 12.03 2.18 -12.40
N LEU A 418 11.34 3.28 -12.13
CA LEU A 418 9.96 3.49 -12.57
C LEU A 418 9.86 3.63 -14.09
N GLU A 419 10.77 4.36 -14.72
CA GLU A 419 10.87 4.46 -16.18
C GLU A 419 11.13 3.09 -16.82
N ASN A 420 12.01 2.29 -16.24
CA ASN A 420 12.28 0.93 -16.71
C ASN A 420 11.06 0.02 -16.54
N LYS A 421 10.33 0.11 -15.41
CA LYS A 421 9.07 -0.61 -15.21
C LYS A 421 8.00 -0.18 -16.22
N LEU A 422 7.89 1.13 -16.47
CA LEU A 422 6.95 1.68 -17.45
C LEU A 422 7.29 1.24 -18.87
N LYS A 423 8.58 1.27 -19.25
CA LYS A 423 9.07 0.75 -20.54
C LYS A 423 8.76 -0.74 -20.69
N LYS A 424 8.99 -1.55 -19.65
CA LYS A 424 8.63 -2.98 -19.65
C LYS A 424 7.13 -3.18 -19.81
N ALA A 425 6.31 -2.46 -19.05
CA ALA A 425 4.85 -2.54 -19.16
C ALA A 425 4.35 -2.12 -20.55
N HIS A 426 4.94 -1.06 -21.13
CA HIS A 426 4.63 -0.61 -22.48
C HIS A 426 5.09 -1.61 -23.55
N ALA A 427 6.27 -2.22 -23.40
CA ALA A 427 6.75 -3.27 -24.29
C ALA A 427 5.84 -4.51 -24.19
N SER A 428 5.42 -4.90 -22.97
CA SER A 428 4.46 -5.98 -22.77
C SER A 428 3.12 -5.67 -23.44
N LEU A 429 2.61 -4.43 -23.36
CA LEU A 429 1.43 -3.98 -24.11
C LEU A 429 1.64 -4.05 -25.63
N GLN A 430 2.78 -3.58 -26.14
CA GLN A 430 3.08 -3.65 -27.57
C GLN A 430 3.22 -5.09 -28.09
N HIS A 431 3.70 -6.02 -27.26
CA HIS A 431 3.84 -7.43 -27.62
C HIS A 431 2.55 -8.23 -27.40
N SER A 432 1.66 -7.82 -26.49
CA SER A 432 0.35 -8.45 -26.28
C SER A 432 -0.74 -7.94 -27.22
N LEU A 433 -0.53 -6.83 -27.92
CA LEU A 433 -1.34 -6.39 -29.07
C LEU A 433 -0.60 -6.74 -30.38
N PRO A 434 -1.00 -7.78 -31.14
CA PRO A 434 -0.46 -8.01 -32.47
C PRO A 434 -0.84 -6.82 -33.35
N SER A 435 0.16 -6.08 -33.83
CA SER A 435 0.02 -4.82 -34.57
C SER A 435 -0.63 -4.94 -35.95
N SER A 436 -1.16 -6.12 -36.34
CA SER A 436 -1.84 -6.34 -37.62
C SER A 436 -3.35 -6.52 -37.55
N ASP A 437 -3.96 -6.75 -36.39
CA ASP A 437 -5.36 -7.25 -36.33
C ASP A 437 -6.34 -6.42 -35.49
N ILE A 438 -5.97 -5.23 -35.02
CA ILE A 438 -6.82 -4.44 -34.10
C ILE A 438 -7.53 -3.26 -34.78
N SER A 439 -7.14 -2.87 -36.00
CA SER A 439 -7.93 -1.87 -36.75
C SER A 439 -9.29 -2.41 -37.20
N LYS A 440 -9.39 -3.70 -37.57
CA LYS A 440 -10.65 -4.27 -38.05
C LYS A 440 -11.72 -4.52 -36.98
N PRO A 441 -11.40 -4.99 -35.75
CA PRO A 441 -12.41 -5.21 -34.72
C PRO A 441 -12.91 -3.92 -34.08
N ILE A 442 -12.08 -2.88 -33.97
CA ILE A 442 -12.49 -1.59 -33.39
C ILE A 442 -13.46 -0.87 -34.32
N ASP A 443 -13.16 -0.85 -35.63
CA ASP A 443 -14.08 -0.33 -36.63
C ASP A 443 -15.40 -1.13 -36.58
N ASN A 444 -15.34 -2.47 -36.51
CA ASN A 444 -16.54 -3.32 -36.37
C ASN A 444 -17.33 -3.05 -35.08
N PHE A 445 -16.66 -2.80 -33.96
CA PHE A 445 -17.32 -2.50 -32.68
C PHE A 445 -17.98 -1.12 -32.69
N GLU A 446 -17.36 -0.12 -33.33
CA GLU A 446 -18.00 1.19 -33.50
C GLU A 446 -19.21 1.11 -34.45
N THR A 447 -19.13 0.34 -35.55
CA THR A 447 -20.31 0.12 -36.41
C THR A 447 -21.42 -0.60 -35.67
N GLU A 448 -21.13 -1.66 -34.91
CA GLU A 448 -22.15 -2.41 -34.17
C GLU A 448 -22.74 -1.58 -33.04
N LYS A 449 -21.94 -0.73 -32.38
CA LYS A 449 -22.41 0.22 -31.36
C LYS A 449 -23.37 1.26 -31.95
N TRP A 450 -23.03 1.87 -33.08
CA TRP A 450 -23.91 2.84 -33.75
C TRP A 450 -25.22 2.20 -34.23
N LYS A 451 -25.15 0.95 -34.69
CA LYS A 451 -26.31 0.15 -35.07
C LYS A 451 -27.24 -0.11 -33.87
N ILE A 452 -26.72 -0.53 -32.72
CA ILE A 452 -27.50 -0.72 -31.48
C ILE A 452 -28.13 0.60 -31.00
N ILE A 453 -27.42 1.73 -31.12
CA ILE A 453 -27.96 3.04 -30.74
C ILE A 453 -29.13 3.43 -31.64
N HIS A 454 -29.05 3.20 -32.95
CA HIS A 454 -30.15 3.44 -33.89
C HIS A 454 -31.34 2.51 -33.64
N GLU A 455 -31.09 1.21 -33.41
CA GLU A 455 -32.14 0.23 -33.07
C GLU A 455 -32.91 0.64 -31.80
N ASN A 456 -32.22 1.14 -30.77
CA ASN A 456 -32.87 1.64 -29.55
C ASN A 456 -33.70 2.91 -29.77
N LEU A 457 -33.24 3.81 -30.64
CA LEU A 457 -34.00 5.01 -31.00
C LEU A 457 -35.28 4.67 -31.75
N ASP A 458 -35.22 3.71 -32.66
CA ASP A 458 -36.38 3.23 -33.40
C ASP A 458 -37.33 2.42 -32.48
N LEU A 459 -36.82 1.58 -31.56
CA LEU A 459 -37.65 0.86 -30.58
C LEU A 459 -38.42 1.81 -29.66
N LYS A 460 -37.78 2.91 -29.26
CA LYS A 460 -38.43 3.94 -28.44
C LYS A 460 -39.55 4.62 -29.20
N HIS A 461 -39.31 4.98 -30.45
CA HIS A 461 -40.35 5.55 -31.32
C HIS A 461 -41.54 4.59 -31.46
N ASP A 462 -41.26 3.29 -31.60
CA ASP A 462 -42.27 2.25 -31.76
C ASP A 462 -43.09 2.03 -30.48
N MET A 463 -42.46 2.09 -29.31
CA MET A 463 -43.17 2.10 -28.03
C MET A 463 -44.11 3.31 -27.91
N ASP A 464 -43.66 4.50 -28.28
CA ASP A 464 -44.48 5.71 -28.22
C ASP A 464 -45.69 5.59 -29.17
N CYS A 465 -45.50 5.04 -30.37
CA CYS A 465 -46.57 4.73 -31.31
C CYS A 465 -47.56 3.70 -30.76
N LEU A 466 -47.09 2.62 -30.11
CA LEU A 466 -47.92 1.59 -29.48
C LEU A 466 -48.73 2.14 -28.30
N VAL A 467 -48.11 2.95 -27.44
CA VAL A 467 -48.78 3.58 -26.30
C VAL A 467 -49.88 4.53 -26.80
N SER A 468 -49.59 5.34 -27.82
CA SER A 468 -50.57 6.20 -28.47
C SER A 468 -51.74 5.39 -29.04
N PHE A 469 -51.44 4.31 -29.75
CA PHE A 469 -52.44 3.40 -30.32
C PHE A 469 -53.34 2.75 -29.27
N ILE A 470 -52.77 2.24 -28.17
CA ILE A 470 -53.53 1.66 -27.04
C ILE A 470 -54.45 2.71 -26.42
N ASN A 471 -53.98 3.94 -26.26
CA ASN A 471 -54.77 5.02 -25.68
C ASN A 471 -55.94 5.42 -26.60
N ILE A 472 -55.75 5.43 -27.91
CA ILE A 472 -56.81 5.67 -28.90
C ILE A 472 -57.84 4.52 -28.87
N ALA A 473 -57.38 3.26 -28.81
CA ALA A 473 -58.26 2.09 -28.73
C ALA A 473 -59.08 2.06 -27.43
N LYS A 474 -58.47 2.41 -26.29
CA LYS A 474 -59.18 2.54 -25.00
C LYS A 474 -60.27 3.61 -25.04
N ARG A 475 -60.01 4.75 -25.69
CA ARG A 475 -60.98 5.86 -25.79
C ARG A 475 -62.12 5.57 -26.76
N THR A 476 -61.84 4.86 -27.85
CA THR A 476 -62.81 4.66 -28.95
C THR A 476 -63.50 3.30 -28.91
N GLY A 477 -62.98 2.34 -28.14
CA GLY A 477 -63.45 0.95 -28.08
C GLY A 477 -63.18 0.14 -29.36
N LYS A 478 -62.43 0.68 -30.33
CA LYS A 478 -62.13 0.04 -31.61
C LYS A 478 -60.62 0.01 -31.85
N TRP A 479 -60.12 -1.15 -32.29
CA TRP A 479 -58.71 -1.35 -32.64
C TRP A 479 -58.51 -1.11 -34.15
N ASN A 480 -57.95 0.04 -34.53
CA ASN A 480 -57.67 0.37 -35.94
C ASN A 480 -56.17 0.25 -36.25
N THR A 481 -55.71 -0.97 -36.51
CA THR A 481 -54.29 -1.30 -36.71
C THR A 481 -53.64 -0.63 -37.93
N LYS A 482 -54.42 -0.05 -38.85
CA LYS A 482 -53.90 0.65 -40.04
C LYS A 482 -53.13 1.93 -39.72
N GLN A 483 -53.28 2.47 -38.51
CA GLN A 483 -52.62 3.71 -38.09
C GLN A 483 -51.30 3.46 -37.33
N LEU A 484 -50.95 2.20 -37.06
CA LEU A 484 -49.74 1.83 -36.35
C LEU A 484 -48.62 1.58 -37.36
N GLN A 485 -47.70 2.54 -37.49
CA GLN A 485 -46.49 2.40 -38.29
C GLN A 485 -45.29 2.32 -37.35
N LEU A 486 -44.63 1.18 -37.33
CA LEU A 486 -43.44 0.91 -36.51
C LEU A 486 -42.20 0.91 -37.42
N LYS A 487 -41.12 1.54 -36.96
CA LYS A 487 -39.86 1.75 -37.67
C LYS A 487 -38.92 0.56 -37.57
N THR A 488 -38.88 -0.13 -36.43
CA THR A 488 -37.94 -1.25 -36.23
C THR A 488 -38.32 -2.48 -37.02
N LEU A 489 -39.62 -2.76 -37.14
CA LEU A 489 -40.14 -3.96 -37.79
C LEU A 489 -41.51 -3.66 -38.42
N PRO A 490 -41.75 -3.98 -39.71
CA PRO A 490 -43.10 -3.95 -40.28
C PRO A 490 -44.00 -4.89 -39.47
N LEU A 491 -45.26 -4.50 -39.24
CA LEU A 491 -46.21 -5.21 -38.37
C LEU A 491 -46.31 -6.72 -38.67
N ASP A 492 -46.07 -7.10 -39.93
CA ASP A 492 -46.09 -8.48 -40.42
C ASP A 492 -44.97 -9.36 -39.82
N ASN A 493 -43.86 -8.77 -39.35
CA ASN A 493 -42.77 -9.47 -38.69
C ASN A 493 -42.92 -9.55 -37.16
N ILE A 494 -43.89 -8.84 -36.57
CA ILE A 494 -44.13 -8.88 -35.12
C ILE A 494 -45.06 -10.04 -34.75
N ILE A 495 -45.83 -10.56 -35.71
CA ILE A 495 -46.71 -11.73 -35.51
C ILE A 495 -45.94 -13.06 -35.73
N GLY A 496 -44.72 -13.05 -36.24
CA GLY A 496 -43.90 -14.24 -36.32
C GLY A 496 -42.41 -13.93 -36.48
N THR A 497 -41.56 -14.75 -35.86
CA THR A 497 -40.14 -15.00 -36.19
C THR A 497 -39.01 -14.58 -35.25
N THR A 498 -39.23 -13.92 -34.11
CA THR A 498 -38.12 -13.67 -33.15
C THR A 498 -38.03 -14.66 -31.99
N ASN A 499 -39.12 -15.39 -31.71
CA ASN A 499 -39.01 -16.65 -30.96
C ASN A 499 -38.31 -17.72 -31.81
N ASP A 500 -38.30 -17.60 -33.13
CA ASP A 500 -37.87 -18.66 -34.04
C ASP A 500 -36.37 -18.80 -34.22
N LYS A 501 -35.48 -17.98 -33.63
CA LYS A 501 -34.01 -18.24 -33.72
C LYS A 501 -33.43 -18.91 -32.49
N ILE A 502 -33.86 -18.49 -31.30
CA ILE A 502 -33.51 -19.17 -30.05
C ILE A 502 -34.41 -20.38 -29.83
N ASN A 503 -35.72 -20.29 -30.16
CA ASN A 503 -36.48 -21.51 -30.41
C ASN A 503 -36.04 -22.17 -31.71
N HIS A 504 -35.46 -21.59 -32.77
CA HIS A 504 -34.88 -22.49 -33.80
C HIS A 504 -33.70 -23.28 -33.25
N HIS A 505 -32.86 -22.75 -32.37
CA HIS A 505 -31.72 -23.52 -31.91
C HIS A 505 -32.12 -24.51 -30.80
N SER A 506 -32.95 -24.07 -29.85
CA SER A 506 -33.54 -24.93 -28.83
C SER A 506 -34.58 -25.90 -29.40
N SER A 507 -35.45 -25.49 -30.32
CA SER A 507 -36.32 -26.36 -31.14
C SER A 507 -35.54 -27.07 -32.25
N SER A 508 -34.34 -26.69 -32.67
CA SER A 508 -33.52 -27.53 -33.56
C SER A 508 -32.86 -28.64 -32.74
N LEU A 509 -32.40 -28.36 -31.53
CA LEU A 509 -31.91 -29.38 -30.60
C LEU A 509 -33.05 -30.24 -30.08
N HIS A 510 -34.20 -29.66 -29.75
CA HIS A 510 -35.40 -30.41 -29.40
C HIS A 510 -35.97 -31.13 -30.60
N LYS A 511 -35.99 -30.55 -31.81
CA LYS A 511 -36.37 -31.28 -33.04
C LYS A 511 -35.32 -32.30 -33.39
N GLU A 512 -34.06 -32.16 -33.04
CA GLU A 512 -33.03 -33.18 -33.29
C GLU A 512 -33.14 -34.32 -32.28
N ILE A 513 -33.34 -34.02 -31.00
CA ILE A 513 -33.65 -35.01 -29.95
C ILE A 513 -34.98 -35.68 -30.25
N GLN A 514 -36.02 -34.92 -30.56
CA GLN A 514 -37.34 -35.42 -30.96
C GLN A 514 -37.27 -36.15 -32.29
N TYR A 515 -36.48 -35.73 -33.28
CA TYR A 515 -36.26 -36.47 -34.53
C TYR A 515 -35.49 -37.75 -34.27
N ARG A 516 -34.53 -37.77 -33.34
CA ARG A 516 -33.83 -38.99 -32.93
C ARG A 516 -34.74 -39.93 -32.14
N ASP A 517 -35.62 -39.39 -31.30
CA ASP A 517 -36.63 -40.16 -30.56
C ASP A 517 -37.74 -40.67 -31.48
N GLU A 518 -38.24 -39.85 -32.41
CA GLU A 518 -39.17 -40.23 -33.47
C GLU A 518 -38.53 -41.22 -34.43
N HIS A 519 -37.26 -41.03 -34.80
CA HIS A 519 -36.51 -41.99 -35.62
C HIS A 519 -36.29 -43.29 -34.85
N MET A 520 -35.98 -43.25 -33.54
CA MET A 520 -35.96 -44.45 -32.70
C MET A 520 -37.32 -45.13 -32.63
N GLN A 521 -38.41 -44.36 -32.49
CA GLN A 521 -39.77 -44.90 -32.47
C GLN A 521 -40.18 -45.46 -33.84
N VAL A 522 -39.80 -44.82 -34.95
CA VAL A 522 -40.01 -45.31 -36.32
C VAL A 522 -39.20 -46.57 -36.55
N LEU A 523 -37.95 -46.63 -36.11
CA LEU A 523 -37.14 -47.85 -36.17
C LEU A 523 -37.76 -48.96 -35.30
N GLN A 524 -38.26 -48.64 -34.12
CA GLN A 524 -38.98 -49.59 -33.27
C GLN A 524 -40.29 -50.06 -33.92
N ALA A 525 -41.05 -49.17 -34.53
CA ALA A 525 -42.30 -49.46 -35.23
C ALA A 525 -42.05 -50.25 -36.53
N GLU A 526 -40.99 -49.94 -37.27
CA GLU A 526 -40.56 -50.70 -38.45
C GLU A 526 -40.11 -52.09 -38.00
N ILE A 527 -39.32 -52.22 -36.93
CA ILE A 527 -38.99 -53.54 -36.34
C ILE A 527 -40.25 -54.30 -35.93
N GLN A 528 -41.26 -53.64 -35.35
CA GLN A 528 -42.53 -54.28 -34.99
C GLN A 528 -43.37 -54.66 -36.22
N TYR A 529 -43.41 -53.81 -37.24
CA TYR A 529 -44.09 -54.09 -38.51
C TYR A 529 -43.43 -55.27 -39.21
N LEU A 530 -42.10 -55.27 -39.36
CA LEU A 530 -41.37 -56.38 -39.95
C LEU A 530 -41.58 -57.68 -39.17
N ARG A 531 -41.63 -57.63 -37.83
CA ARG A 531 -42.02 -58.78 -36.99
C ARG A 531 -43.45 -59.25 -37.26
N LYS A 532 -44.39 -58.33 -37.46
CA LYS A 532 -45.80 -58.64 -37.76
C LYS A 532 -45.96 -59.22 -39.16
N THR A 533 -45.29 -58.66 -40.17
CA THR A 533 -45.26 -59.16 -41.54
C THR A 533 -44.60 -60.53 -41.60
N GLN A 534 -43.52 -60.74 -40.83
CA GLN A 534 -42.89 -62.04 -40.65
C GLN A 534 -43.83 -63.06 -39.98
N ALA A 535 -44.67 -62.62 -39.04
CA ALA A 535 -45.70 -63.43 -38.39
C ALA A 535 -46.94 -63.71 -39.28
N GLU A 536 -47.26 -62.83 -40.23
CA GLU A 536 -48.34 -63.02 -41.21
C GLU A 536 -47.89 -63.89 -42.38
N LEU A 537 -46.64 -63.73 -42.81
CA LEU A 537 -45.99 -64.61 -43.78
C LEU A 537 -45.87 -66.04 -43.23
N SER A 538 -45.60 -66.23 -41.93
CA SER A 538 -45.54 -67.57 -41.33
C SER A 538 -46.90 -68.24 -41.14
N LYS A 539 -48.01 -67.61 -41.54
CA LYS A 539 -49.32 -68.29 -41.66
C LYS A 539 -49.35 -69.10 -42.96
N PRO A 540 -49.75 -70.38 -42.94
CA PRO A 540 -49.71 -71.24 -44.12
C PRO A 540 -50.80 -70.83 -45.11
N THR A 541 -50.46 -70.04 -46.13
CA THR A 541 -51.31 -69.79 -47.30
C THR A 541 -50.89 -70.68 -48.47
N SER A 542 -51.83 -71.47 -48.97
CA SER A 542 -51.61 -72.67 -49.79
C SER A 542 -51.24 -72.46 -51.28
N SER A 543 -50.52 -71.39 -51.66
CA SER A 543 -50.13 -71.23 -53.07
C SER A 543 -48.92 -70.32 -53.36
N ILE A 544 -47.97 -70.15 -52.44
CA ILE A 544 -46.78 -69.30 -52.69
C ILE A 544 -45.52 -70.16 -52.81
N ASN A 545 -44.72 -69.88 -53.84
CA ASN A 545 -43.45 -70.52 -54.15
C ASN A 545 -42.46 -70.37 -52.98
N GLU A 546 -42.05 -71.51 -52.40
CA GLU A 546 -41.33 -71.62 -51.12
C GLU A 546 -39.96 -70.88 -51.13
N ASN A 547 -39.37 -70.68 -52.31
CA ASN A 547 -38.09 -70.00 -52.47
C ASN A 547 -38.20 -68.46 -52.39
N GLU A 548 -39.24 -67.86 -52.97
CA GLU A 548 -39.48 -66.40 -52.86
C GLU A 548 -39.82 -65.99 -51.42
N PHE A 549 -40.49 -66.88 -50.70
CA PHE A 549 -40.83 -66.69 -49.30
C PHE A 549 -39.59 -66.68 -48.39
N LYS A 550 -38.67 -67.64 -48.59
CA LYS A 550 -37.41 -67.73 -47.85
C LYS A 550 -36.52 -66.52 -48.11
N GLU A 551 -36.45 -66.05 -49.35
CA GLU A 551 -35.64 -64.88 -49.72
C GLU A 551 -36.18 -63.57 -49.12
N LYS A 552 -37.50 -63.33 -49.20
CA LYS A 552 -38.12 -62.16 -48.56
C LYS A 552 -37.98 -62.17 -47.04
N ASN A 553 -38.12 -63.32 -46.38
CA ASN A 553 -37.90 -63.43 -44.94
C ASN A 553 -36.44 -63.20 -44.54
N LEU A 554 -35.48 -63.64 -45.36
CA LEU A 554 -34.05 -63.42 -45.12
C LEU A 554 -33.67 -61.94 -45.23
N VAL A 555 -34.22 -61.23 -46.22
CA VAL A 555 -34.00 -59.77 -46.39
C VAL A 555 -34.64 -58.98 -45.23
N LEU A 556 -35.84 -59.36 -44.80
CA LEU A 556 -36.52 -58.75 -43.65
C LEU A 556 -35.74 -58.97 -42.33
N SER A 557 -35.18 -60.16 -42.12
CA SER A 557 -34.35 -60.46 -40.95
C SER A 557 -33.07 -59.62 -40.94
N LYS A 558 -32.33 -59.58 -42.05
CA LYS A 558 -31.10 -58.77 -42.16
C LYS A 558 -31.36 -57.29 -41.90
N LYS A 559 -32.43 -56.74 -42.48
CA LYS A 559 -32.81 -55.33 -42.26
C LYS A 559 -33.17 -55.06 -40.79
N THR A 560 -33.84 -56.01 -40.13
CA THR A 560 -34.18 -55.90 -38.70
C THR A 560 -32.93 -55.91 -37.81
N ASP A 561 -31.94 -56.74 -38.14
CA ASP A 561 -30.70 -56.85 -37.37
C ASP A 561 -29.79 -55.62 -37.56
N ASP A 562 -29.69 -55.08 -38.78
CA ASP A 562 -28.96 -53.83 -39.05
C ASP A 562 -29.55 -52.64 -38.27
N LEU A 563 -30.88 -52.55 -38.20
CA LEU A 563 -31.55 -51.48 -37.45
C LEU A 563 -31.35 -51.63 -35.93
N ARG A 564 -31.32 -52.86 -35.39
CA ARG A 564 -30.98 -53.08 -33.98
C ARG A 564 -29.52 -52.75 -33.68
N SER A 565 -28.60 -53.05 -34.59
CA SER A 565 -27.18 -52.71 -34.45
C SER A 565 -26.99 -51.20 -34.35
N LYS A 566 -27.61 -50.43 -35.25
CA LYS A 566 -27.57 -48.96 -35.22
C LYS A 566 -28.20 -48.37 -33.94
N LEU A 567 -29.31 -48.95 -33.48
CA LEU A 567 -29.95 -48.54 -32.23
C LEU A 567 -29.02 -48.78 -31.02
N ALA A 568 -28.34 -49.93 -30.97
CA ALA A 568 -27.40 -50.26 -29.91
C ALA A 568 -26.18 -49.31 -29.90
N GLU A 569 -25.67 -48.92 -31.07
CA GLU A 569 -24.55 -48.00 -31.21
C GLU A 569 -24.90 -46.59 -30.69
N GLU A 570 -26.07 -46.05 -31.02
CA GLU A 570 -26.51 -44.74 -30.52
C GLU A 570 -26.83 -44.74 -29.01
N CYS A 571 -27.41 -45.83 -28.49
CA CYS A 571 -27.55 -46.01 -27.05
C CYS A 571 -26.20 -46.00 -26.33
N GLN A 572 -25.19 -46.66 -26.91
CA GLN A 572 -23.84 -46.69 -26.34
C GLN A 572 -23.16 -45.31 -26.35
N LYS A 573 -23.26 -44.56 -27.45
CA LYS A 573 -22.71 -43.19 -27.55
C LYS A 573 -23.35 -42.26 -26.51
N THR A 574 -24.65 -42.41 -26.29
CA THR A 574 -25.38 -41.62 -25.29
C THR A 574 -24.89 -41.93 -23.88
N GLU A 575 -24.61 -43.19 -23.57
CA GLU A 575 -24.15 -43.59 -22.24
C GLU A 575 -22.68 -43.18 -21.97
N THR A 576 -21.80 -43.26 -22.97
CA THR A 576 -20.43 -42.73 -22.86
C THR A 576 -20.43 -41.23 -22.58
N LEU A 577 -21.30 -40.48 -23.27
CA LEU A 577 -21.38 -39.03 -23.08
C LEU A 577 -21.92 -38.65 -21.69
N LYS A 578 -22.87 -39.44 -21.14
CA LYS A 578 -23.30 -39.28 -19.74
C LYS A 578 -22.18 -39.57 -18.74
N MET A 579 -21.34 -40.57 -19.00
CA MET A 579 -20.20 -40.90 -18.14
C MET A 579 -19.16 -39.77 -18.13
N ASP A 580 -18.84 -39.20 -19.29
CA ASP A 580 -17.95 -38.05 -19.41
C ASP A 580 -18.48 -36.82 -18.65
N ILE A 581 -19.79 -36.53 -18.75
CA ILE A 581 -20.43 -35.46 -17.99
C ILE A 581 -20.28 -35.71 -16.49
N ARG A 582 -20.46 -36.96 -16.01
CA ARG A 582 -20.29 -37.29 -14.59
C ARG A 582 -18.85 -37.08 -14.13
N ILE A 583 -17.85 -37.54 -14.90
CA ILE A 583 -16.43 -37.36 -14.58
C ILE A 583 -16.07 -35.87 -14.51
N LYS A 584 -16.49 -35.08 -15.49
CA LYS A 584 -16.24 -33.64 -15.51
C LYS A 584 -16.93 -32.92 -14.34
N THR A 585 -18.12 -33.36 -13.96
CA THR A 585 -18.83 -32.83 -12.78
C THR A 585 -18.08 -33.12 -11.48
N THR A 586 -17.48 -34.31 -11.34
CA THR A 586 -16.64 -34.64 -10.16
C THR A 586 -15.33 -33.85 -10.13
N GLU A 587 -14.64 -33.71 -11.26
CA GLU A 587 -13.41 -32.91 -11.35
C GLU A 587 -13.65 -31.44 -10.95
N LEU A 588 -14.77 -30.85 -11.41
CA LEU A 588 -15.15 -29.49 -11.02
C LEU A 588 -15.44 -29.36 -9.53
N LYS A 589 -16.01 -30.40 -8.91
CA LYS A 589 -16.29 -30.40 -7.47
C LYS A 589 -15.00 -30.49 -6.65
N ASP A 590 -14.05 -31.34 -7.04
CA ASP A 590 -12.76 -31.47 -6.36
C ASP A 590 -11.95 -30.16 -6.48
N LEU A 591 -11.94 -29.54 -7.66
CA LEU A 591 -11.32 -28.22 -7.86
C LEU A 591 -11.98 -27.12 -6.99
N GLN A 592 -13.31 -27.17 -6.84
CA GLN A 592 -14.04 -26.24 -5.98
C GLN A 592 -13.67 -26.44 -4.50
N GLU A 593 -13.53 -27.68 -4.03
CA GLU A 593 -13.10 -27.99 -2.66
C GLU A 593 -11.66 -27.52 -2.40
N ASP A 594 -10.74 -27.73 -3.35
CA ASP A 594 -9.35 -27.25 -3.25
C ASP A 594 -9.26 -25.73 -3.24
N LEU A 595 -10.07 -25.05 -4.07
CA LEU A 595 -10.16 -23.59 -4.07
C LEU A 595 -10.66 -23.06 -2.71
N ASN A 596 -11.68 -23.72 -2.13
CA ASN A 596 -12.20 -23.37 -0.81
C ASN A 596 -11.16 -23.61 0.31
N ARG A 597 -10.37 -24.68 0.25
CA ARG A 597 -9.27 -24.92 1.20
C ARG A 597 -8.21 -23.83 1.13
N LYS A 598 -7.79 -23.43 -0.08
CA LYS A 598 -6.83 -22.33 -0.27
C LYS A 598 -7.40 -21.00 0.19
N LYS A 599 -8.67 -20.71 -0.10
CA LYS A 599 -9.36 -19.51 0.38
C LYS A 599 -9.30 -19.43 1.91
N LYS A 600 -9.64 -20.52 2.61
CA LYS A 600 -9.56 -20.60 4.08
C LYS A 600 -8.15 -20.36 4.61
N GLN A 601 -7.12 -20.93 3.97
CA GLN A 601 -5.72 -20.69 4.35
C GLN A 601 -5.31 -19.22 4.20
N TYR A 602 -5.76 -18.55 3.12
CA TYR A 602 -5.50 -17.13 2.94
C TYR A 602 -6.25 -16.26 3.95
N GLU A 603 -7.48 -16.62 4.32
CA GLU A 603 -8.25 -15.94 5.36
C GLU A 603 -7.56 -16.06 6.74
N GLU A 604 -7.05 -17.24 7.10
CA GLU A 604 -6.26 -17.45 8.32
C GLU A 604 -4.95 -16.63 8.31
N HIS A 605 -4.26 -16.58 7.17
CA HIS A 605 -3.03 -15.78 7.03
C HIS A 605 -3.31 -14.26 7.10
N ILE A 606 -4.40 -13.78 6.50
CA ILE A 606 -4.85 -12.38 6.61
C ILE A 606 -5.17 -12.06 8.08
N HIS A 607 -5.82 -12.98 8.80
CA HIS A 607 -6.13 -12.80 10.22
C HIS A 607 -4.86 -12.71 11.10
N ASP A 608 -3.86 -13.57 10.87
CA ASP A 608 -2.56 -13.50 11.57
C ASP A 608 -1.82 -12.18 11.29
N LEU A 609 -1.76 -11.76 10.01
CA LEU A 609 -1.16 -10.47 9.64
C LEU A 609 -1.90 -9.29 10.28
N SER A 610 -3.24 -9.31 10.31
CA SER A 610 -4.05 -8.28 10.96
C SER A 610 -3.78 -8.22 12.46
N THR A 611 -3.56 -9.35 13.11
CA THR A 611 -3.24 -9.44 14.55
C THR A 611 -1.84 -8.90 14.84
N LYS A 612 -0.86 -9.22 13.99
CA LYS A 612 0.51 -8.67 14.06
C LYS A 612 0.51 -7.15 13.86
N LEU A 613 -0.24 -6.66 12.88
CA LEU A 613 -0.36 -5.23 12.61
C LEU A 613 -0.97 -4.48 13.79
N LYS A 614 -2.02 -5.05 14.40
CA LYS A 614 -2.64 -4.51 15.62
C LYS A 614 -1.64 -4.43 16.78
N THR A 615 -0.87 -5.49 16.99
CA THR A 615 0.18 -5.53 18.04
C THR A 615 1.27 -4.48 17.83
N ILE A 616 1.67 -4.23 16.57
CA ILE A 616 2.63 -3.16 16.23
C ILE A 616 2.01 -1.78 16.49
N SER A 617 0.76 -1.58 16.10
CA SER A 617 0.02 -0.33 16.32
C SER A 617 -0.12 -0.01 17.82
N ASP A 618 -0.46 -1.02 18.64
CA ASP A 618 -0.57 -0.89 20.08
C ASP A 618 0.79 -0.52 20.72
N ARG A 619 1.88 -1.17 20.31
CA ARG A 619 3.25 -0.81 20.76
C ARG A 619 3.66 0.60 20.34
N HIS A 620 3.32 1.02 19.12
CA HIS A 620 3.60 2.39 18.66
C HIS A 620 2.83 3.42 19.49
N ARG A 621 1.56 3.14 19.82
CA ARG A 621 0.74 3.98 20.68
C ARG A 621 1.32 4.10 22.09
N GLU A 622 1.79 2.99 22.67
CA GLU A 622 2.48 2.97 23.96
C GLU A 622 3.76 3.80 23.93
N SER A 623 4.63 3.60 22.92
CA SER A 623 5.85 4.38 22.75
C SER A 623 5.58 5.89 22.59
N THR A 624 4.56 6.25 21.82
CA THR A 624 4.12 7.66 21.66
C THR A 624 3.66 8.26 22.99
N THR A 625 2.96 7.46 23.80
CA THR A 625 2.49 7.89 25.13
C THR A 625 3.66 8.12 26.10
N ILE A 626 4.67 7.24 26.07
CA ILE A 626 5.91 7.39 26.86
C ILE A 626 6.64 8.67 26.44
N ILE A 627 6.86 8.89 25.13
CA ILE A 627 7.53 10.10 24.61
C ILE A 627 6.77 11.38 25.01
N ASN A 628 5.44 11.37 24.94
CA ASN A 628 4.62 12.50 25.35
C ASN A 628 4.71 12.79 26.85
N ASN A 629 4.79 11.74 27.68
CA ASN A 629 4.99 11.90 29.13
C ASN A 629 6.38 12.45 29.44
N ASP A 630 7.44 11.95 28.80
CA ASP A 630 8.81 12.46 28.96
C ASP A 630 8.90 13.93 28.55
N ASN A 631 8.28 14.31 27.43
CA ASN A 631 8.23 15.70 26.99
C ASN A 631 7.45 16.59 27.97
N LYS A 632 6.39 16.07 28.59
CA LYS A 632 5.64 16.78 29.62
C LYS A 632 6.48 17.01 30.88
N ILE A 633 7.24 16.00 31.32
CA ILE A 633 8.15 16.11 32.48
C ILE A 633 9.24 17.15 32.19
N LYS A 634 9.91 17.05 31.04
CA LYS A 634 10.94 18.03 30.64
C LYS A 634 10.39 19.44 30.54
N LYS A 635 9.16 19.61 30.03
CA LYS A 635 8.50 20.92 30.00
C LYS A 635 8.26 21.48 31.40
N GLN A 636 7.86 20.64 32.36
CA GLN A 636 7.68 21.04 33.76
C GLN A 636 9.02 21.39 34.43
N GLU A 637 10.09 20.65 34.16
CA GLU A 637 11.44 20.96 34.63
C GLU A 637 11.94 22.30 34.09
N ILE A 638 11.78 22.55 32.78
CA ILE A 638 12.14 23.83 32.16
C ILE A 638 11.33 24.98 32.78
N GLU A 639 10.02 24.79 33.01
CA GLU A 639 9.18 25.82 33.63
C GLU A 639 9.59 26.12 35.08
N GLN A 640 10.01 25.11 35.85
CA GLN A 640 10.55 25.30 37.20
C GLN A 640 11.88 26.04 37.18
N LEU A 641 12.81 25.66 36.31
CA LEU A 641 14.10 26.35 36.16
C LEU A 641 13.91 27.80 35.70
N THR A 642 12.98 28.06 34.78
CA THR A 642 12.65 29.41 34.32
C THR A 642 12.16 30.29 35.49
N LYS A 643 11.28 29.75 36.35
CA LYS A 643 10.80 30.47 37.55
C LYS A 643 11.92 30.74 38.55
N GLN A 644 12.85 29.81 38.73
CA GLN A 644 14.02 30.03 39.58
C GLN A 644 14.92 31.14 39.03
N VAL A 645 15.22 31.11 37.72
CA VAL A 645 16.01 32.17 37.07
C VAL A 645 15.32 33.53 37.18
N GLU A 646 14.02 33.62 36.95
CA GLU A 646 13.25 34.87 37.14
C GLU A 646 13.34 35.39 38.58
N GLN A 647 13.26 34.50 39.57
CA GLN A 647 13.40 34.89 40.98
C GLN A 647 14.79 35.48 41.26
N ILE A 648 15.87 34.80 40.82
CA ILE A 648 17.24 35.28 41.07
C ILE A 648 17.50 36.60 40.33
N VAL A 649 16.97 36.76 39.10
CA VAL A 649 17.08 38.03 38.34
C VAL A 649 16.37 39.18 39.06
N ASN A 650 15.21 38.92 39.68
CA ASN A 650 14.49 39.92 40.48
C ASN A 650 15.27 40.28 41.75
N GLU A 651 15.80 39.29 42.48
CA GLU A 651 16.65 39.51 43.66
C GLU A 651 17.89 40.34 43.31
N ARG A 652 18.54 40.03 42.20
CA ARG A 652 19.67 40.81 41.67
C ARG A 652 19.29 42.25 41.36
N SER A 653 18.15 42.46 40.72
CA SER A 653 17.67 43.81 40.37
C SER A 653 17.40 44.66 41.61
N GLU A 654 16.85 44.05 42.66
CA GLU A 654 16.62 44.71 43.95
C GLU A 654 17.92 45.02 44.69
N LEU A 655 18.87 44.07 44.75
CA LEU A 655 20.19 44.30 45.32
C LEU A 655 20.94 45.42 44.59
N HIS A 656 20.86 45.46 43.26
CA HIS A 656 21.46 46.53 42.47
C HIS A 656 20.84 47.89 42.80
N ARG A 657 19.51 47.96 42.92
CA ARG A 657 18.81 49.18 43.36
C ARG A 657 19.26 49.63 44.74
N GLN A 658 19.40 48.71 45.69
CA GLN A 658 19.91 49.04 47.04
C GLN A 658 21.34 49.58 47.01
N CYS A 659 22.22 49.00 46.18
CA CYS A 659 23.58 49.53 45.97
C CYS A 659 23.53 50.96 45.44
N CYS A 660 22.72 51.25 44.41
CA CYS A 660 22.61 52.62 43.86
C CYS A 660 22.12 53.64 44.89
N VAL A 661 21.12 53.28 45.71
CA VAL A 661 20.61 54.16 46.77
C VAL A 661 21.71 54.44 47.81
N LYS A 662 22.42 53.40 48.28
CA LYS A 662 23.51 53.56 49.24
C LYS A 662 24.67 54.39 48.66
N ASP A 663 25.06 54.16 47.40
CA ASP A 663 26.09 54.94 46.72
C ASP A 663 25.72 56.44 46.68
N THR A 664 24.44 56.75 46.46
CA THR A 664 23.94 58.15 46.47
C THR A 664 24.04 58.77 47.86
N ILE A 665 23.63 58.06 48.91
CA ILE A 665 23.70 58.56 50.30
C ILE A 665 25.17 58.73 50.74
N ILE A 666 26.06 57.81 50.36
CA ILE A 666 27.50 57.92 50.62
C ILE A 666 28.07 59.19 49.97
N ALA A 667 27.71 59.47 48.70
CA ALA A 667 28.13 60.69 48.02
C ALA A 667 27.63 61.96 48.73
N ASP A 668 26.37 61.99 49.17
CA ASP A 668 25.80 63.12 49.92
C ASP A 668 26.51 63.34 51.27
N LEU A 669 26.83 62.24 51.99
CA LEU A 669 27.59 62.30 53.24
C LEU A 669 29.03 62.80 53.02
N GLN A 670 29.70 62.39 51.93
CA GLN A 670 31.03 62.91 51.58
C GLN A 670 31.00 64.42 51.34
N VAL A 671 29.99 64.92 50.61
CA VAL A 671 29.81 66.36 50.36
C VAL A 671 29.55 67.10 51.68
N LYS A 672 28.70 66.55 52.57
CA LYS A 672 28.46 67.15 53.90
C LYS A 672 29.74 67.21 54.74
N ILE A 673 30.47 66.11 54.85
CA ILE A 673 31.73 66.04 55.61
C ILE A 673 32.70 67.09 55.06
N HIS A 674 32.87 67.15 53.74
CA HIS A 674 33.76 68.11 53.09
C HIS A 674 33.36 69.56 53.37
N ASN A 675 32.06 69.89 53.30
CA ASN A 675 31.57 71.24 53.57
C ASN A 675 31.77 71.65 55.04
N VAL A 676 31.57 70.73 55.99
CA VAL A 676 31.81 71.00 57.42
C VAL A 676 33.31 71.17 57.70
N GLU A 677 34.16 70.35 57.08
CA GLU A 677 35.62 70.49 57.16
C GLU A 677 36.08 71.85 56.61
N GLN A 678 35.60 72.25 55.42
CA GLN A 678 35.87 73.56 54.80
C GLN A 678 35.41 74.73 55.70
N GLN A 679 34.20 74.66 56.26
CA GLN A 679 33.69 75.70 57.16
C GLN A 679 34.48 75.81 58.47
N SER A 680 34.98 74.69 59.00
CA SER A 680 35.85 74.69 60.19
C SER A 680 37.18 75.41 59.93
N ILE A 681 37.75 75.24 58.72
CA ILE A 681 38.99 75.89 58.28
C ILE A 681 38.77 77.40 58.11
N ILE A 682 37.65 77.80 57.51
CA ILE A 682 37.35 79.22 57.22
C ILE A 682 37.07 80.01 58.50
N ASN A 683 36.40 79.43 59.49
CA ASN A 683 35.92 80.18 60.65
C ASN A 683 36.93 80.29 61.80
N ASN A 684 38.09 79.64 61.75
CA ASN A 684 39.12 79.61 62.83
C ASN A 684 38.54 79.32 64.24
N HIS A 685 37.36 78.73 64.28
CA HIS A 685 36.65 78.38 65.50
C HIS A 685 36.73 76.86 65.65
N PRO A 686 37.00 76.33 66.84
CA PRO A 686 36.80 74.92 67.13
C PRO A 686 35.29 74.63 67.05
N VAL A 687 34.79 74.38 65.85
CA VAL A 687 33.42 73.94 65.62
C VAL A 687 33.28 72.56 66.28
N ALA A 688 32.14 72.36 66.95
CA ALA A 688 31.86 71.24 67.83
C ALA A 688 32.25 69.88 67.19
N PRO A 689 33.14 69.10 67.82
CA PRO A 689 33.61 67.80 67.31
C PRO A 689 32.49 66.81 67.00
N ILE A 690 31.32 67.00 67.62
CA ILE A 690 30.26 65.99 67.68
C ILE A 690 29.60 65.78 66.31
N GLU A 691 29.28 66.84 65.56
CA GLU A 691 28.52 66.73 64.30
C GLU A 691 29.34 66.08 63.16
N LEU A 692 30.64 66.39 63.14
CA LEU A 692 31.62 65.81 62.23
C LEU A 692 31.89 64.33 62.58
N THR A 693 31.98 64.02 63.87
CA THR A 693 32.17 62.63 64.35
C THR A 693 30.95 61.77 64.05
N VAL A 694 29.73 62.28 64.25
CA VAL A 694 28.48 61.57 63.92
C VAL A 694 28.40 61.29 62.42
N SER A 695 28.67 62.29 61.57
CA SER A 695 28.65 62.13 60.11
C SER A 695 29.69 61.10 59.61
N ARG A 696 30.86 61.04 60.25
CA ARG A 696 31.91 60.03 59.95
C ARG A 696 31.49 58.62 60.34
N ILE A 697 30.89 58.46 61.51
CA ILE A 697 30.40 57.15 61.99
C ILE A 697 29.27 56.65 61.08
N GLU A 698 28.34 57.52 60.68
CA GLU A 698 27.28 57.17 59.71
C GLU A 698 27.86 56.79 58.35
N TYR A 699 28.84 57.54 57.85
CA TYR A 699 29.54 57.22 56.61
C TYR A 699 30.22 55.84 56.66
N GLU A 700 31.01 55.55 57.70
CA GLU A 700 31.71 54.27 57.85
C GLU A 700 30.73 53.10 57.94
N LYS A 701 29.65 53.25 58.73
CA LYS A 701 28.60 52.23 58.85
C LYS A 701 27.93 51.96 57.50
N LEU A 702 27.56 53.01 56.77
CA LEU A 702 26.89 52.89 55.49
C LEU A 702 27.80 52.29 54.41
N ASN A 703 29.10 52.61 54.44
CA ASN A 703 30.10 52.06 53.54
C ASN A 703 30.32 50.55 53.80
N GLN A 704 30.28 50.14 55.08
CA GLN A 704 30.33 48.72 55.46
C GLN A 704 29.08 47.96 55.02
N GLU A 705 27.90 48.58 55.15
CA GLU A 705 26.64 48.03 54.63
C GLU A 705 26.61 47.96 53.10
N LEU A 706 27.18 48.93 52.38
CA LEU A 706 27.32 48.91 50.92
C LEU A 706 28.23 47.74 50.48
N TYR A 707 29.36 47.56 51.15
CA TYR A 707 30.30 46.46 50.88
C TYR A 707 29.61 45.09 50.98
N LEU A 708 28.83 44.87 52.04
CA LEU A 708 28.07 43.63 52.22
C LEU A 708 27.00 43.43 51.12
N THR A 709 26.29 44.49 50.71
CA THR A 709 25.30 44.40 49.63
C THR A 709 25.94 44.13 48.27
N ARG A 710 27.10 44.75 47.96
CA ARG A 710 27.85 44.45 46.72
C ARG A 710 28.35 43.01 46.70
N LYS A 711 28.83 42.49 47.83
CA LYS A 711 29.22 41.08 47.95
C LYS A 711 28.05 40.13 47.66
N GLN A 712 26.86 40.41 48.22
CA GLN A 712 25.64 39.63 47.93
C GLN A 712 25.21 39.75 46.46
N LEU A 713 25.39 40.92 45.84
CA LEU A 713 25.12 41.13 44.42
C LEU A 713 26.06 40.29 43.53
N ASP A 714 27.33 40.19 43.90
CA ASP A 714 28.30 39.35 43.18
C ASP A 714 27.99 37.86 43.34
N GLU A 715 27.64 37.42 44.55
CA GLU A 715 27.23 36.04 44.84
C GLU A 715 25.97 35.65 44.04
N THR A 716 24.95 36.52 44.00
CA THR A 716 23.75 36.28 43.17
C THR A 716 24.06 36.31 41.67
N MET A 717 25.01 37.13 41.20
CA MET A 717 25.43 37.11 39.80
C MET A 717 26.13 35.80 39.40
N ILE A 718 26.91 35.21 40.30
CA ILE A 718 27.51 33.89 40.11
C ILE A 718 26.41 32.82 40.04
N GLU A 719 25.41 32.89 40.91
CA GLU A 719 24.26 31.97 40.92
C GLU A 719 23.46 32.05 39.60
N VAL A 720 23.17 33.26 39.10
CA VAL A 720 22.50 33.46 37.78
C VAL A 720 23.29 32.86 36.63
N ASN A 721 24.61 32.98 36.63
CA ASN A 721 25.45 32.44 35.55
C ASN A 721 25.57 30.90 35.61
N ARG A 722 25.28 30.32 36.78
CA ARG A 722 25.33 28.87 37.00
C ARG A 722 24.02 28.18 36.65
N CYS A 723 22.90 28.85 36.88
CA CYS A 723 21.56 28.44 36.45
C CYS A 723 21.38 28.60 34.94
#